data_AF-K9T866-F1
#
_entry.id   AF-K9T866-F1
#
_cell.length_a   1.000
_cell.length_b   1.000
_cell.length_c   1.000
_cell.angle_alpha   90.00
_cell.angle_beta   90.00
_cell.angle_gamma   90.00
#
_symmetry.space_group_name_H-M   'P 1'
#
loop_
_entity.id
_entity.type
_entity.pdbx_description
1 polymer ?
#
loop_
_entity_poly.entity_id
_entity_poly.type
_entity_poly.pdbx_seq_one_letter_code
_entity_poly.pdbx_strand_id
1 'polypeptide(L)'
;MSLKDGLKALQQHRYSEAIELLAAYCQTASNPHSQEYAQVQMALARAYHGNGEKHKAIALCQELERYLDSQVSNWAKGFLSTLNKAETPREEAAAEAPKPLQKAGRAAQTGVRLVMKGFADNLALVSIATICLLFGMVLVLCLAILFILNSNDPFSGLAVAIIITLIFNTAAFFISPSMMDLTQEWFYQTHWVPLAEIERRSPEAAEVIKRVCREKNISLPRLGIIDDQNPTAFTYGSFPDSARLVVSQGLFTYLDDDEVATVYAHELGHIVHWDFAIMTVASTLVQISYLIYTFARNFSRGGNDNKIKNAIQVAAITAYVFYLVGTYLILYLSRTREYYADHFAAETTGNPNALSRALVKIAYGILEQGQRTQEPSKLIEGTRALGIYDSKAAVATGTAYRIASNSQQIGRVFLWDMFNPWGWWMEMNSTHPLTGKRIRALTTYAEQMGLETEFDMAAVVREGRKLNKNKLYGNLVLDILLFNAQWVSAIAGFLLGLLVALISSNASVLPSFSFFGFGIGTLINAFAMYPDFGRVSQTDIFTLMCDPYASPLRGRPVQLQGKLIGRADAAGYQFGSDLRLQDKMGTIYTRYASRFGSLGNFLFGATQVQKLIGSEVQAVGWFRREIIPRVDLVQLKTNRTTVRSYPRFWSLVMGIGAIIFGFIVPMLLQADLF
;
A
#
# COMPACT_ATOMS: atom_id res chain seq x y z
N MET A 1 -29.89 -19.27 45.61
CA MET A 1 -29.65 -19.82 44.25
C MET A 1 -28.79 -21.06 44.40
N SER A 2 -29.12 -22.16 43.71
CA SER A 2 -28.46 -23.44 44.02
C SER A 2 -27.10 -23.53 43.31
N LEU A 3 -26.05 -23.88 44.07
CA LEU A 3 -24.73 -24.24 43.54
C LEU A 3 -24.83 -25.27 42.39
N LYS A 4 -25.82 -26.16 42.47
CA LYS A 4 -26.08 -27.18 41.44
C LYS A 4 -26.41 -26.58 40.09
N ASP A 5 -27.12 -25.46 40.03
CA ASP A 5 -27.49 -24.81 38.76
C ASP A 5 -26.28 -24.17 38.08
N GLY A 6 -25.39 -23.52 38.86
CA GLY A 6 -24.14 -22.96 38.34
C GLY A 6 -23.18 -24.02 37.81
N LEU A 7 -23.04 -25.15 38.51
CA LEU A 7 -22.23 -26.28 38.05
C LEU A 7 -22.83 -26.96 36.80
N LYS A 8 -24.16 -27.06 36.72
CA LYS A 8 -24.85 -27.59 35.53
C LYS A 8 -24.68 -26.68 34.32
N ALA A 9 -24.74 -25.35 34.49
CA ALA A 9 -24.47 -24.39 33.43
C ALA A 9 -23.04 -24.51 32.91
N LEU A 10 -22.05 -24.71 33.81
CA LEU A 10 -20.66 -24.94 33.44
C LEU A 10 -20.48 -26.23 32.62
N GLN A 11 -21.13 -27.33 33.02
CA GLN A 11 -21.09 -28.60 32.26
C GLN A 11 -21.72 -28.49 30.87
N GLN A 12 -22.69 -27.59 30.69
CA GLN A 12 -23.35 -27.34 29.41
C GLN A 12 -22.65 -26.25 28.58
N HIS A 13 -21.42 -25.85 28.95
CA HIS A 13 -20.64 -24.80 28.28
C HIS A 13 -21.32 -23.42 28.21
N ARG A 14 -22.30 -23.16 29.09
CA ARG A 14 -22.97 -21.85 29.22
C ARG A 14 -22.18 -20.97 30.19
N TYR A 15 -21.01 -20.52 29.76
CA TYR A 15 -20.02 -19.93 30.66
C TYR A 15 -20.45 -18.61 31.32
N SER A 16 -21.14 -17.72 30.59
CA SER A 16 -21.59 -16.43 31.16
C SER A 16 -22.64 -16.63 32.27
N GLU A 17 -23.59 -17.55 32.07
CA GLU A 17 -24.61 -17.92 33.06
C GLU A 17 -23.97 -18.65 34.26
N ALA A 18 -22.99 -19.53 34.01
CA ALA A 18 -22.23 -20.18 35.07
C ALA A 18 -21.44 -19.17 35.93
N ILE A 19 -20.82 -18.16 35.32
CA ILE A 19 -20.10 -17.10 36.05
C ILE A 19 -21.06 -16.33 36.94
N GLU A 20 -22.23 -15.92 36.44
CA GLU A 20 -23.21 -15.16 37.22
C GLU A 20 -23.69 -15.93 38.44
N LEU A 21 -24.08 -17.19 38.26
CA LEU A 21 -24.58 -18.06 39.33
C LEU A 21 -23.52 -18.40 40.38
N LEU A 22 -22.30 -18.73 39.92
CA LEU A 22 -21.19 -19.13 40.81
C LEU A 22 -20.60 -17.91 41.55
N ALA A 23 -20.48 -16.76 40.89
CA ALA A 23 -20.00 -15.53 41.54
C ALA A 23 -21.00 -15.00 42.58
N ALA A 24 -22.30 -15.06 42.29
CA ALA A 24 -23.35 -14.71 43.25
C ALA A 24 -23.31 -15.63 44.48
N TYR A 25 -23.09 -16.94 44.28
CA TYR A 25 -22.94 -17.88 45.39
C TYR A 25 -21.75 -17.52 46.29
N CYS A 26 -20.59 -17.19 45.70
CA CYS A 26 -19.40 -16.77 46.45
C CYS A 26 -19.63 -15.50 47.29
N GLN A 27 -20.48 -14.57 46.85
CA GLN A 27 -20.81 -13.35 47.62
C GLN A 27 -21.68 -13.63 48.84
N THR A 28 -22.49 -14.70 48.80
CA THR A 28 -23.43 -15.06 49.89
C THR A 28 -22.88 -16.09 50.87
N ALA A 29 -21.75 -16.72 50.58
CA ALA A 29 -21.19 -17.79 51.40
C ALA A 29 -20.56 -17.25 52.70
N SER A 30 -21.04 -17.72 53.86
CA SER A 30 -20.61 -17.22 55.18
C SER A 30 -19.27 -17.78 55.67
N ASN A 31 -18.68 -18.78 55.01
CA ASN A 31 -17.41 -19.38 55.42
C ASN A 31 -16.43 -19.56 54.23
N PRO A 32 -15.46 -18.64 54.05
CA PRO A 32 -14.48 -18.66 52.97
C PRO A 32 -13.44 -19.79 53.06
N HIS A 33 -13.45 -20.57 54.15
CA HIS A 33 -12.55 -21.71 54.35
C HIS A 33 -13.25 -23.08 54.22
N SER A 34 -14.50 -23.13 53.77
CA SER A 34 -15.21 -24.39 53.52
C SER A 34 -14.73 -25.10 52.25
N GLN A 35 -14.74 -26.43 52.24
CA GLN A 35 -14.37 -27.24 51.08
C GLN A 35 -15.31 -26.99 49.89
N GLU A 36 -16.58 -26.69 50.15
CA GLU A 36 -17.56 -26.31 49.12
C GLU A 36 -17.19 -24.98 48.46
N TYR A 37 -16.78 -23.96 49.22
CA TYR A 37 -16.35 -22.67 48.68
C TYR A 37 -15.15 -22.83 47.74
N ALA A 38 -14.17 -23.66 48.10
CA ALA A 38 -13.04 -23.97 47.24
C ALA A 38 -13.47 -24.62 45.91
N GLN A 39 -14.43 -25.57 45.95
CA GLN A 39 -14.96 -26.19 44.74
C GLN A 39 -15.68 -25.18 43.82
N VAL A 40 -16.43 -24.22 44.39
CA VAL A 40 -17.08 -23.15 43.63
C VAL A 40 -16.04 -22.27 42.95
N GLN A 41 -14.97 -21.89 43.67
CA GLN A 41 -13.89 -21.07 43.13
C GLN A 41 -13.13 -21.78 42.00
N MET A 42 -12.90 -23.09 42.13
CA MET A 42 -12.33 -23.90 41.04
C MET A 42 -13.24 -23.95 39.81
N ALA A 43 -14.56 -24.10 40.01
CA ALA A 43 -15.54 -24.08 38.92
C ALA A 43 -15.63 -22.71 38.24
N LEU A 44 -15.57 -21.64 39.03
CA LEU A 44 -15.56 -20.26 38.55
C LEU A 44 -14.29 -19.95 37.74
N ALA A 45 -13.12 -20.47 38.16
CA ALA A 45 -11.87 -20.36 37.39
C ALA A 45 -11.99 -21.01 36.01
N ARG A 46 -12.62 -22.20 35.94
CA ARG A 46 -12.91 -22.88 34.66
C ARG A 46 -13.90 -22.11 33.81
N ALA A 47 -14.93 -21.53 34.42
CA ALA A 47 -15.93 -20.72 33.73
C ALA A 47 -15.31 -19.44 33.12
N TYR A 48 -14.46 -18.74 33.87
CA TYR A 48 -13.71 -17.59 33.36
C TYR A 48 -12.79 -17.96 32.20
N HIS A 49 -12.11 -19.10 32.29
CA HIS A 49 -11.29 -19.59 31.17
C HIS A 49 -12.14 -19.89 29.93
N GLY A 50 -13.28 -20.58 30.08
CA GLY A 50 -14.20 -20.89 28.99
C GLY A 50 -14.87 -19.66 28.36
N ASN A 51 -15.04 -18.57 29.12
CA ASN A 51 -15.59 -17.30 28.64
C ASN A 51 -14.54 -16.36 28.01
N GLY A 52 -13.28 -16.78 27.92
CA GLY A 52 -12.17 -15.97 27.39
C GLY A 52 -11.58 -14.95 28.38
N GLU A 53 -12.02 -14.95 29.63
CA GLU A 53 -11.56 -14.03 30.69
C GLU A 53 -10.33 -14.59 31.44
N LYS A 54 -9.26 -14.89 30.70
CA LYS A 54 -8.05 -15.57 31.20
C LYS A 54 -7.42 -14.89 32.42
N HIS A 55 -7.35 -13.56 32.44
CA HIS A 55 -6.76 -12.80 33.56
C HIS A 55 -7.48 -13.05 34.89
N LYS A 56 -8.82 -13.15 34.88
CA LYS A 56 -9.60 -13.46 36.09
C LYS A 56 -9.41 -14.90 36.53
N ALA A 57 -9.31 -15.84 35.59
CA ALA A 57 -9.00 -17.23 35.91
C ALA A 57 -7.61 -17.38 36.56
N ILE A 58 -6.59 -16.66 36.06
CA ILE A 58 -5.24 -16.67 36.65
C ILE A 58 -5.26 -16.09 38.07
N ALA A 59 -5.88 -14.93 38.27
CA ALA A 59 -5.97 -14.30 39.59
C ALA A 59 -6.62 -15.24 40.61
N LEU A 60 -7.73 -15.90 40.22
CA LEU A 60 -8.44 -16.85 41.07
C LEU A 60 -7.59 -18.08 41.41
N CYS A 61 -6.82 -18.60 40.44
CA CYS A 61 -5.94 -19.74 40.72
C CYS A 61 -4.72 -19.36 41.57
N GLN A 62 -4.22 -18.14 41.47
CA GLN A 62 -3.16 -17.62 42.37
C GLN A 62 -3.66 -17.49 43.82
N GLU A 63 -4.94 -17.15 44.01
CA GLU A 63 -5.57 -17.18 45.33
C GLU A 63 -5.72 -18.63 45.84
N LEU A 64 -6.19 -19.54 45.00
CA LEU A 64 -6.38 -20.96 45.35
C LEU A 64 -5.06 -21.71 45.60
N GLU A 65 -3.93 -21.24 45.07
CA GLU A 65 -2.61 -21.80 45.36
C GLU A 65 -2.24 -21.66 46.85
N ARG A 66 -2.71 -20.59 47.50
CA ARG A 66 -2.46 -20.29 48.91
C ARG A 66 -3.45 -20.97 49.86
N TYR A 67 -4.37 -21.78 49.34
CA TYR A 67 -5.38 -22.48 50.13
C TYR A 67 -4.75 -23.64 50.93
N LEU A 68 -5.21 -23.87 52.16
CA LEU A 68 -4.63 -24.87 53.11
C LEU A 68 -4.79 -26.33 52.64
N ASP A 69 -5.75 -26.60 51.76
CA ASP A 69 -6.00 -27.94 51.22
C ASP A 69 -5.00 -28.28 50.09
N SER A 70 -4.25 -29.37 50.28
CA SER A 70 -3.24 -29.86 49.35
C SER A 70 -3.84 -30.28 48.00
N GLN A 71 -5.09 -30.75 47.94
CA GLN A 71 -5.74 -31.10 46.68
C GLN A 71 -6.09 -29.86 45.85
N VAL A 72 -6.60 -28.81 46.50
CA VAL A 72 -6.99 -27.55 45.84
C VAL A 72 -5.74 -26.82 45.36
N SER A 73 -4.70 -26.73 46.18
CA SER A 73 -3.43 -26.10 45.81
C SER A 73 -2.75 -26.82 44.64
N ASN A 74 -2.73 -28.16 44.63
CA ASN A 74 -2.18 -28.94 43.53
C ASN A 74 -3.00 -28.79 42.24
N TRP A 75 -4.33 -28.77 42.34
CA TRP A 75 -5.18 -28.49 41.18
C TRP A 75 -4.94 -27.08 40.64
N ALA A 76 -4.85 -26.07 41.50
CA ALA A 76 -4.60 -24.68 41.10
C ALA A 76 -3.25 -24.53 40.39
N LYS A 77 -2.18 -25.17 40.90
CA LYS A 77 -0.87 -25.22 40.24
C LYS A 77 -0.93 -25.92 38.88
N GLY A 78 -1.62 -27.06 38.78
CA GLY A 78 -1.81 -27.78 37.52
C GLY A 78 -2.62 -26.96 36.49
N PHE A 79 -3.67 -26.29 36.93
CA PHE A 79 -4.50 -25.46 36.07
C PHE A 79 -3.79 -24.17 35.66
N LEU A 80 -3.04 -23.52 36.57
CA LEU A 80 -2.13 -22.41 36.24
C LEU A 80 -1.09 -22.83 35.23
N SER A 81 -0.50 -24.03 35.35
CA SER A 81 0.44 -24.54 34.34
C SER A 81 -0.23 -24.73 32.98
N THR A 82 -1.52 -25.03 32.92
CA THR A 82 -2.29 -25.13 31.66
C THR A 82 -2.60 -23.76 31.09
N LEU A 83 -3.03 -22.81 31.94
CA LEU A 83 -3.23 -21.40 31.57
C LEU A 83 -1.93 -20.74 31.10
N ASN A 84 -0.80 -21.12 31.69
CA ASN A 84 0.54 -20.60 31.38
C ASN A 84 1.27 -21.40 30.29
N LYS A 85 0.93 -22.66 30.01
CA LYS A 85 1.44 -23.41 28.83
C LYS A 85 0.92 -22.84 27.51
N ALA A 86 -0.24 -22.19 27.52
CA ALA A 86 -0.66 -21.30 26.44
C ALA A 86 0.30 -20.10 26.25
N GLU A 87 1.23 -19.89 27.18
CA GLU A 87 2.27 -18.86 27.24
C GLU A 87 3.67 -19.45 27.52
N THR A 88 3.94 -20.70 27.14
CA THR A 88 5.34 -21.10 27.00
C THR A 88 5.99 -20.11 26.04
N PRO A 89 7.09 -19.42 26.41
CA PRO A 89 7.87 -18.70 25.43
C PRO A 89 8.25 -19.76 24.40
N ARG A 90 7.75 -19.64 23.17
CA ARG A 90 8.34 -20.36 22.06
C ARG A 90 9.82 -20.01 22.12
N GLU A 91 10.65 -20.98 22.54
CA GLU A 91 12.06 -21.03 22.19
C GLU A 91 12.17 -20.52 20.77
N GLU A 92 12.97 -19.46 20.62
CA GLU A 92 13.35 -18.83 19.35
C GLU A 92 12.43 -19.23 18.20
N ALA A 93 11.32 -18.50 18.04
CA ALA A 93 10.47 -18.65 16.87
C ALA A 93 11.28 -18.27 15.63
N ALA A 94 12.08 -19.22 15.12
CA ALA A 94 12.21 -19.43 13.70
C ALA A 94 10.78 -19.39 13.17
N ALA A 95 10.53 -18.44 12.27
CA ALA A 95 9.22 -18.17 11.70
C ALA A 95 8.62 -19.50 11.21
N GLU A 96 7.68 -20.05 11.99
CA GLU A 96 6.92 -21.21 11.59
C GLU A 96 6.15 -20.79 10.32
N ALA A 97 6.45 -21.44 9.19
CA ALA A 97 5.88 -21.06 7.91
C ALA A 97 4.34 -21.06 8.01
N PRO A 98 3.65 -20.06 7.41
CA PRO A 98 2.20 -20.03 7.42
C PRO A 98 1.63 -21.34 6.86
N LYS A 99 0.60 -21.87 7.52
CA LYS A 99 -0.05 -23.11 7.06
C LYS A 99 -0.55 -22.91 5.62
N PRO A 100 -0.37 -23.90 4.73
CA PRO A 100 -0.84 -23.79 3.35
C PRO A 100 -2.36 -23.58 3.33
N LEU A 101 -2.81 -22.63 2.50
CA LEU A 101 -4.22 -22.41 2.25
C LEU A 101 -4.83 -23.65 1.60
N GLN A 102 -6.08 -23.96 1.93
CA GLN A 102 -6.81 -25.06 1.30
C GLN A 102 -6.96 -24.77 -0.21
N LYS A 103 -6.45 -25.67 -1.05
CA LYS A 103 -6.52 -25.53 -2.50
C LYS A 103 -7.87 -25.99 -3.03
N ALA A 104 -8.58 -25.09 -3.67
CA ALA A 104 -9.69 -25.38 -4.56
C ALA A 104 -9.15 -26.06 -5.84
N GLY A 105 -9.97 -26.94 -6.41
CA GLY A 105 -9.67 -27.60 -7.67
C GLY A 105 -9.65 -26.63 -8.87
N ARG A 106 -9.48 -27.21 -10.05
CA ARG A 106 -9.42 -26.49 -11.33
C ARG A 106 -10.70 -26.72 -12.13
N ALA A 107 -11.15 -25.71 -12.87
CA ALA A 107 -12.32 -25.84 -13.71
C ALA A 107 -11.99 -26.60 -15.00
N ALA A 108 -12.87 -27.54 -15.39
CA ALA A 108 -12.73 -28.29 -16.65
C ALA A 108 -13.23 -27.49 -17.87
N GLN A 109 -14.13 -26.53 -17.66
CA GLN A 109 -14.63 -25.62 -18.69
C GLN A 109 -14.13 -24.19 -18.39
N THR A 110 -13.64 -23.53 -19.43
CA THR A 110 -13.14 -22.15 -19.40
C THR A 110 -14.11 -21.25 -20.18
N GLY A 111 -14.18 -19.96 -19.83
CA GLY A 111 -15.15 -19.01 -20.40
C GLY A 111 -15.86 -18.21 -19.32
N VAL A 112 -15.13 -17.25 -18.74
CA VAL A 112 -15.62 -16.44 -17.64
C VAL A 112 -15.96 -15.06 -18.17
N ARG A 113 -16.94 -14.39 -17.58
CA ARG A 113 -17.20 -12.98 -17.90
C ARG A 113 -16.27 -12.10 -17.09
N LEU A 114 -15.59 -11.19 -17.77
CA LEU A 114 -14.77 -10.16 -17.15
C LEU A 114 -15.57 -9.44 -16.05
N VAL A 115 -14.93 -9.19 -14.90
CA VAL A 115 -15.59 -8.57 -13.74
C VAL A 115 -15.87 -7.09 -13.97
N MET A 116 -15.06 -6.43 -14.80
CA MET A 116 -15.29 -5.05 -15.19
C MET A 116 -16.56 -4.95 -16.04
N LYS A 117 -17.37 -3.91 -15.79
CA LYS A 117 -18.66 -3.68 -16.46
C LYS A 117 -18.64 -2.36 -17.23
N GLY A 118 -19.50 -2.27 -18.23
CA GLY A 118 -19.66 -1.05 -19.03
C GLY A 118 -18.42 -0.80 -19.88
N PHE A 119 -18.03 0.46 -20.08
CA PHE A 119 -16.93 0.82 -20.98
C PHE A 119 -15.61 0.05 -20.79
N ALA A 120 -15.33 -0.42 -19.58
CA ALA A 120 -14.12 -1.18 -19.25
C ALA A 120 -14.16 -2.67 -19.64
N ASP A 121 -15.30 -3.18 -20.11
CA ASP A 121 -15.52 -4.59 -20.47
C ASP A 121 -14.91 -5.02 -21.81
N ASN A 122 -14.43 -4.07 -22.61
CA ASN A 122 -13.74 -4.32 -23.86
C ASN A 122 -12.38 -3.60 -23.90
N LEU A 123 -11.28 -4.37 -23.83
CA LEU A 123 -9.91 -3.84 -23.76
C LEU A 123 -9.56 -2.99 -24.99
N ALA A 124 -10.00 -3.42 -26.18
CA ALA A 124 -9.74 -2.69 -27.41
C ALA A 124 -10.46 -1.34 -27.39
N LEU A 125 -11.72 -1.32 -26.95
CA LEU A 125 -12.51 -0.09 -26.85
C LEU A 125 -11.87 0.90 -25.87
N VAL A 126 -11.51 0.45 -24.65
CA VAL A 126 -10.85 1.29 -23.65
C VAL A 126 -9.53 1.85 -24.18
N SER A 127 -8.73 0.98 -24.82
CA SER A 127 -7.42 1.37 -25.35
C SER A 127 -7.55 2.39 -26.47
N ILE A 128 -8.41 2.12 -27.46
CA ILE A 128 -8.67 3.02 -28.58
C ILE A 128 -9.18 4.36 -28.06
N ALA A 129 -10.18 4.37 -27.18
CA ALA A 129 -10.73 5.62 -26.69
C ALA A 129 -9.72 6.42 -25.85
N THR A 130 -8.90 5.75 -25.04
CA THR A 130 -7.83 6.41 -24.28
C THR A 130 -6.80 7.03 -25.24
N ILE A 131 -6.35 6.28 -26.24
CA ILE A 131 -5.40 6.77 -27.26
C ILE A 131 -6.01 7.92 -28.06
N CYS A 132 -7.26 7.80 -28.51
CA CYS A 132 -7.95 8.86 -29.25
C CYS A 132 -8.10 10.14 -28.41
N LEU A 133 -8.39 10.01 -27.12
CA LEU A 133 -8.51 11.17 -26.23
C LEU A 133 -7.15 11.83 -25.97
N LEU A 134 -6.10 11.04 -25.76
CA LEU A 134 -4.72 11.55 -25.67
C LEU A 134 -4.26 12.21 -26.97
N PHE A 135 -4.57 11.61 -28.11
CA PHE A 135 -4.25 12.15 -29.42
C PHE A 135 -5.02 13.45 -29.69
N GLY A 136 -6.31 13.48 -29.35
CA GLY A 136 -7.15 14.68 -29.43
C GLY A 136 -6.61 15.82 -28.57
N MET A 137 -6.15 15.54 -27.34
CA MET A 137 -5.48 16.51 -26.48
C MET A 137 -4.23 17.09 -27.14
N VAL A 138 -3.34 16.23 -27.66
CA VAL A 138 -2.12 16.67 -28.37
C VAL A 138 -2.47 17.48 -29.61
N LEU A 139 -3.43 17.04 -30.41
CA LEU A 139 -3.89 17.74 -31.61
C LEU A 139 -4.41 19.15 -31.29
N VAL A 140 -5.26 19.28 -30.27
CA VAL A 140 -5.78 20.57 -29.81
C VAL A 140 -4.65 21.49 -29.35
N LEU A 141 -3.65 20.98 -28.63
CA LEU A 141 -2.48 21.78 -28.22
C LEU A 141 -1.68 22.25 -29.44
N CYS A 142 -1.42 21.37 -30.39
CA CYS A 142 -0.70 21.73 -31.61
C CYS A 142 -1.45 22.82 -32.39
N LEU A 143 -2.75 22.65 -32.62
CA LEU A 143 -3.58 23.64 -33.32
C LEU A 143 -3.66 24.97 -32.55
N ALA A 144 -3.79 24.94 -31.23
CA ALA A 144 -3.81 26.13 -30.40
C ALA A 144 -2.49 26.92 -30.51
N ILE A 145 -1.35 26.23 -30.48
CA ILE A 145 -0.04 26.87 -30.64
C ILE A 145 0.13 27.46 -32.03
N LEU A 146 -0.29 26.75 -33.08
CA LEU A 146 -0.26 27.24 -34.46
C LEU A 146 -1.09 28.52 -34.62
N PHE A 147 -2.26 28.60 -33.99
CA PHE A 147 -3.10 29.80 -34.06
C PHE A 147 -2.52 30.99 -33.26
N ILE A 148 -1.82 30.70 -32.15
CA ILE A 148 -1.24 31.71 -31.26
C ILE A 148 0.04 32.32 -31.85
N LEU A 149 0.87 31.51 -32.50
CA LEU A 149 2.13 31.94 -33.10
C LEU A 149 1.88 32.48 -34.52
N ASN A 150 1.37 33.70 -34.65
CA ASN A 150 1.27 34.35 -35.96
C ASN A 150 2.66 34.87 -36.40
N SER A 151 3.55 33.96 -36.82
CA SER A 151 4.85 34.27 -37.43
C SER A 151 4.94 33.66 -38.84
N ASN A 152 5.91 34.07 -39.65
CA ASN A 152 5.99 33.67 -41.06
C ASN A 152 6.43 32.21 -41.30
N ASP A 153 6.86 31.45 -40.28
CA ASP A 153 6.97 29.97 -40.38
C ASP A 153 7.06 29.20 -39.02
N PRO A 154 6.01 29.22 -38.18
CA PRO A 154 5.91 28.48 -36.91
C PRO A 154 5.72 26.97 -37.09
N PHE A 155 5.38 26.54 -38.31
CA PHE A 155 5.20 25.13 -38.65
C PHE A 155 6.51 24.36 -38.54
N SER A 156 7.63 24.98 -38.93
CA SER A 156 8.95 24.35 -38.96
C SER A 156 9.42 23.86 -37.57
N GLY A 157 9.38 24.71 -36.54
CA GLY A 157 9.89 24.37 -35.20
C GLY A 157 9.05 23.33 -34.46
N LEU A 158 7.71 23.43 -34.53
CA LEU A 158 6.80 22.45 -33.94
C LEU A 158 6.84 21.12 -34.70
N ALA A 159 6.88 21.16 -36.03
CA ALA A 159 7.02 19.96 -36.85
C ALA A 159 8.35 19.26 -36.55
N VAL A 160 9.47 19.99 -36.45
CA VAL A 160 10.77 19.43 -36.06
C VAL A 160 10.71 18.81 -34.67
N ALA A 161 10.09 19.47 -33.68
CA ALA A 161 9.97 18.91 -32.33
C ALA A 161 9.12 17.63 -32.28
N ILE A 162 8.00 17.59 -33.01
CA ILE A 162 7.14 16.40 -33.11
C ILE A 162 7.88 15.27 -33.84
N ILE A 163 8.54 15.58 -34.96
CA ILE A 163 9.31 14.62 -35.75
C ILE A 163 10.46 14.05 -34.91
N ILE A 164 11.25 14.89 -34.24
CA ILE A 164 12.31 14.43 -33.33
C ILE A 164 11.73 13.56 -32.23
N THR A 165 10.61 13.95 -31.62
CA THR A 165 9.96 13.16 -30.56
C THR A 165 9.48 11.81 -31.08
N LEU A 166 8.88 11.78 -32.27
CA LEU A 166 8.40 10.56 -32.91
C LEU A 166 9.58 9.65 -33.27
N ILE A 167 10.64 10.19 -33.86
CA ILE A 167 11.87 9.46 -34.18
C ILE A 167 12.50 8.92 -32.91
N PHE A 168 12.68 9.74 -31.87
CA PHE A 168 13.27 9.34 -30.61
C PHE A 168 12.44 8.26 -29.92
N ASN A 169 11.11 8.41 -29.83
CA ASN A 169 10.24 7.42 -29.20
C ASN A 169 10.16 6.13 -30.03
N THR A 170 10.17 6.22 -31.35
CA THR A 170 10.23 5.03 -32.23
C THR A 170 11.56 4.31 -32.03
N ALA A 171 12.68 5.02 -32.07
CA ALA A 171 14.00 4.46 -31.79
C ALA A 171 14.05 3.84 -30.38
N ALA A 172 13.57 4.56 -29.36
CA ALA A 172 13.49 4.06 -27.99
C ALA A 172 12.61 2.82 -27.88
N PHE A 173 11.48 2.72 -28.61
CA PHE A 173 10.60 1.56 -28.60
C PHE A 173 11.28 0.29 -29.16
N PHE A 174 12.10 0.41 -30.20
CA PHE A 174 12.84 -0.72 -30.77
C PHE A 174 14.15 -1.01 -30.03
N ILE A 175 14.78 0.00 -29.41
CA ILE A 175 16.03 -0.13 -28.65
C ILE A 175 15.75 -0.58 -27.20
N SER A 176 14.58 -0.28 -26.64
CA SER A 176 14.25 -0.54 -25.24
C SER A 176 14.38 -2.00 -24.83
N PRO A 177 14.01 -3.03 -25.64
CA PRO A 177 14.21 -4.40 -25.22
C PRO A 177 15.70 -4.73 -25.09
N SER A 178 16.55 -4.24 -25.99
CA SER A 178 18.00 -4.44 -25.94
C SER A 178 18.63 -3.72 -24.74
N MET A 179 18.15 -2.51 -24.42
CA MET A 179 18.59 -1.78 -23.22
C MET A 179 18.14 -2.47 -21.93
N MET A 180 16.95 -3.05 -21.93
CA MET A 180 16.45 -3.83 -20.81
C MET A 180 17.22 -5.15 -20.68
N ASP A 181 17.48 -5.88 -21.77
CA ASP A 181 18.33 -7.08 -21.77
C ASP A 181 19.71 -6.76 -21.14
N LEU A 182 20.35 -5.65 -21.54
CA LEU A 182 21.61 -5.19 -20.95
C LEU A 182 21.48 -4.88 -19.45
N THR A 183 20.40 -4.21 -19.05
CA THR A 183 20.13 -3.88 -17.65
C THR A 183 19.94 -5.15 -16.81
N GLN A 184 19.20 -6.12 -17.35
CA GLN A 184 18.94 -7.42 -16.74
C GLN A 184 20.21 -8.26 -16.60
N GLU A 185 21.08 -8.26 -17.59
CA GLU A 185 22.35 -8.99 -17.55
C GLU A 185 23.36 -8.30 -16.61
N TRP A 186 23.48 -6.97 -16.67
CA TRP A 186 24.51 -6.25 -15.93
C TRP A 186 24.16 -6.02 -14.45
N PHE A 187 22.94 -5.55 -14.15
CA PHE A 187 22.55 -5.20 -12.79
C PHE A 187 21.91 -6.34 -12.02
N TYR A 188 21.12 -7.17 -12.70
CA TYR A 188 20.35 -8.23 -12.08
C TYR A 188 20.90 -9.64 -12.34
N GLN A 189 21.97 -9.78 -13.15
CA GLN A 189 22.61 -11.05 -13.45
C GLN A 189 21.62 -12.12 -13.95
N THR A 190 20.68 -11.70 -14.80
CA THR A 190 19.62 -12.57 -15.31
C THR A 190 20.20 -13.69 -16.15
N HIS A 191 19.84 -14.93 -15.81
CA HIS A 191 20.17 -16.12 -16.59
C HIS A 191 19.08 -16.38 -17.62
N TRP A 192 19.43 -16.30 -18.90
CA TRP A 192 18.54 -16.67 -19.99
C TRP A 192 18.49 -18.19 -20.14
N VAL A 193 17.30 -18.76 -20.05
CA VAL A 193 17.11 -20.22 -19.95
C VAL A 193 16.19 -20.76 -21.05
N PRO A 194 16.41 -22.01 -21.51
CA PRO A 194 15.46 -22.67 -22.38
C PRO A 194 14.20 -23.05 -21.62
N LEU A 195 13.10 -23.27 -22.34
CA LEU A 195 11.82 -23.72 -21.75
C LEU A 195 11.96 -24.99 -20.92
N ALA A 196 12.89 -25.89 -21.26
CA ALA A 196 13.17 -27.11 -20.51
C ALA A 196 13.62 -26.83 -19.06
N GLU A 197 14.29 -25.70 -18.78
CA GLU A 197 14.65 -25.31 -17.42
C GLU A 197 13.43 -24.85 -16.62
N ILE A 198 12.50 -24.14 -17.25
CA ILE A 198 11.23 -23.79 -16.62
C ILE A 198 10.43 -25.06 -16.36
N GLU A 199 10.37 -25.98 -17.31
CA GLU A 199 9.68 -27.28 -17.17
C GLU A 199 10.23 -28.12 -16.00
N ARG A 200 11.54 -28.05 -15.73
CA ARG A 200 12.14 -28.70 -14.56
C ARG A 200 11.69 -28.11 -13.22
N ARG A 201 11.42 -26.80 -13.18
CA ARG A 201 11.07 -26.06 -11.95
C ARG A 201 9.57 -25.97 -11.74
N SER A 202 8.82 -25.84 -12.82
CA SER A 202 7.38 -25.74 -12.88
C SER A 202 6.89 -26.39 -14.20
N PRO A 203 6.61 -27.71 -14.19
CA PRO A 203 6.07 -28.41 -15.35
C PRO A 203 4.79 -27.75 -15.88
N GLU A 204 3.91 -27.31 -14.97
CA GLU A 204 2.65 -26.70 -15.35
C GLU A 204 2.84 -25.34 -16.04
N ALA A 205 3.77 -24.50 -15.59
CA ALA A 205 4.06 -23.24 -16.27
C ALA A 205 4.57 -23.49 -17.70
N ALA A 206 5.42 -24.51 -17.90
CA ALA A 206 5.90 -24.85 -19.23
C ALA A 206 4.76 -25.32 -20.15
N GLU A 207 3.80 -26.09 -19.66
CA GLU A 207 2.61 -26.48 -20.41
C GLU A 207 1.74 -25.28 -20.78
N VAL A 208 1.51 -24.37 -19.84
CA VAL A 208 0.77 -23.11 -20.09
C VAL A 208 1.45 -22.29 -21.17
N ILE A 209 2.77 -22.09 -21.09
CA ILE A 209 3.54 -21.36 -22.11
C ILE A 209 3.37 -22.01 -23.49
N LYS A 210 3.60 -23.34 -23.60
CA LYS A 210 3.46 -24.08 -24.87
C LYS A 210 2.04 -23.94 -25.44
N ARG A 211 1.02 -24.08 -24.58
CA ARG A 211 -0.39 -23.98 -24.96
C ARG A 211 -0.73 -22.58 -25.47
N VAL A 212 -0.39 -21.54 -24.71
CA VAL A 212 -0.69 -20.14 -25.08
C VAL A 212 0.01 -19.74 -26.37
N CYS A 213 1.31 -20.06 -26.52
CA CYS A 213 2.05 -19.77 -27.74
C CYS A 213 1.40 -20.42 -28.96
N ARG A 214 0.95 -21.68 -28.83
CA ARG A 214 0.25 -22.40 -29.90
C ARG A 214 -1.13 -21.81 -30.21
N GLU A 215 -1.95 -21.55 -29.19
CA GLU A 215 -3.32 -21.07 -29.36
C GLU A 215 -3.39 -19.64 -29.88
N LYS A 216 -2.45 -18.77 -29.45
CA LYS A 216 -2.37 -17.38 -29.86
C LYS A 216 -1.45 -17.14 -31.06
N ASN A 217 -0.82 -18.20 -31.57
CA ASN A 217 0.11 -18.15 -32.70
C ASN A 217 1.20 -17.09 -32.51
N ILE A 218 1.83 -17.09 -31.34
CA ILE A 218 2.97 -16.21 -30.99
C ILE A 218 4.21 -17.06 -30.75
N SER A 219 5.39 -16.52 -31.04
CA SER A 219 6.63 -17.25 -30.76
C SER A 219 6.86 -17.44 -29.26
N LEU A 220 7.67 -18.44 -28.91
CA LEU A 220 8.08 -18.65 -27.52
C LEU A 220 8.84 -17.40 -27.02
N PRO A 221 8.42 -16.74 -25.92
CA PRO A 221 9.14 -15.60 -25.38
C PRO A 221 10.51 -16.04 -24.85
N ARG A 222 11.47 -15.12 -24.85
CA ARG A 222 12.79 -15.37 -24.23
C ARG A 222 12.63 -15.40 -22.72
N LEU A 223 12.96 -16.53 -22.09
CA LEU A 223 12.73 -16.76 -20.66
C LEU A 223 14.00 -16.45 -19.86
N GLY A 224 13.85 -15.62 -18.82
CA GLY A 224 14.93 -15.25 -17.92
C GLY A 224 14.63 -15.62 -16.47
N ILE A 225 15.66 -16.05 -15.73
CA ILE A 225 15.60 -16.26 -14.28
C ILE A 225 16.62 -15.36 -13.60
N ILE A 226 16.17 -14.59 -12.62
CA ILE A 226 17.02 -13.78 -11.74
C ILE A 226 17.30 -14.56 -10.46
N ASP A 227 18.57 -14.67 -10.07
CA ASP A 227 18.96 -15.29 -8.78
C ASP A 227 18.74 -14.33 -7.60
N ASP A 228 17.46 -14.00 -7.36
CA ASP A 228 17.00 -13.22 -6.23
C ASP A 228 15.80 -13.94 -5.60
N GLN A 229 15.79 -14.02 -4.27
CA GLN A 229 14.74 -14.71 -3.53
C GLN A 229 13.48 -13.86 -3.33
N ASN A 230 13.48 -12.57 -3.67
CA ASN A 230 12.30 -11.73 -3.67
C ASN A 230 11.39 -12.16 -4.84
N PRO A 231 10.18 -12.70 -4.60
CA PRO A 231 9.33 -13.21 -5.66
C PRO A 231 8.81 -12.06 -6.53
N THR A 232 9.10 -12.12 -7.83
CA THR A 232 8.61 -11.16 -8.83
C THR A 232 8.65 -11.80 -10.22
N ALA A 233 7.68 -11.44 -11.05
CA ALA A 233 7.64 -11.74 -12.48
C ALA A 233 7.29 -10.44 -13.21
N PHE A 234 7.84 -10.28 -14.40
CA PHE A 234 7.49 -9.19 -15.29
C PHE A 234 7.83 -9.55 -16.73
N THR A 235 7.20 -8.83 -17.65
CA THR A 235 7.44 -8.97 -19.09
C THR A 235 7.82 -7.64 -19.71
N TYR A 236 8.59 -7.70 -20.80
CA TYR A 236 8.94 -6.53 -21.60
C TYR A 236 9.26 -6.92 -23.04
N GLY A 237 9.11 -5.97 -23.96
CA GLY A 237 9.40 -6.18 -25.37
C GLY A 237 8.80 -5.06 -26.21
N SER A 238 8.91 -5.21 -27.53
CA SER A 238 8.25 -4.33 -28.50
C SER A 238 7.05 -5.02 -29.15
N PHE A 239 7.22 -6.29 -29.53
CA PHE A 239 6.19 -7.12 -30.17
C PHE A 239 6.00 -8.43 -29.39
N PRO A 240 4.85 -9.10 -29.53
CA PRO A 240 4.64 -10.40 -28.90
C PRO A 240 5.74 -11.41 -29.26
N ASP A 241 6.17 -11.42 -30.53
CA ASP A 241 7.20 -12.33 -31.03
C ASP A 241 8.63 -11.98 -30.58
N SER A 242 8.81 -10.81 -29.98
CA SER A 242 10.08 -10.39 -29.38
C SER A 242 9.95 -10.16 -27.88
N ALA A 243 8.96 -10.76 -27.23
CA ALA A 243 8.75 -10.59 -25.80
C ALA A 243 9.79 -11.36 -24.98
N ARG A 244 10.17 -10.77 -23.84
CA ARG A 244 10.94 -11.38 -22.77
C ARG A 244 10.01 -11.57 -21.58
N LEU A 245 10.11 -12.71 -20.91
CA LEU A 245 9.43 -13.00 -19.66
C LEU A 245 10.49 -13.38 -18.64
N VAL A 246 10.62 -12.56 -17.60
CA VAL A 246 11.65 -12.72 -16.57
C VAL A 246 10.98 -12.96 -15.23
N VAL A 247 11.46 -13.99 -14.53
CA VAL A 247 11.01 -14.37 -13.19
C VAL A 247 12.18 -14.39 -12.22
N SER A 248 11.93 -14.19 -10.94
CA SER A 248 12.95 -14.41 -9.91
C SER A 248 12.91 -15.84 -9.34
N GLN A 249 14.04 -16.29 -8.81
CA GLN A 249 14.17 -17.55 -8.08
C GLN A 249 13.16 -17.63 -6.92
N GLY A 250 12.88 -16.49 -6.29
CA GLY A 250 11.89 -16.36 -5.22
C GLY A 250 10.51 -16.88 -5.59
N LEU A 251 10.07 -16.79 -6.86
CA LEU A 251 8.78 -17.35 -7.26
C LEU A 251 8.74 -18.86 -7.06
N PHE A 252 9.78 -19.58 -7.45
CA PHE A 252 9.87 -21.04 -7.26
C PHE A 252 10.12 -21.44 -5.80
N THR A 253 10.56 -20.51 -4.95
CA THR A 253 10.77 -20.73 -3.51
C THR A 253 9.46 -20.59 -2.72
N TYR A 254 8.61 -19.62 -3.07
CA TYR A 254 7.42 -19.28 -2.29
C TYR A 254 6.12 -19.83 -2.86
N LEU A 255 6.06 -20.07 -4.18
CA LEU A 255 4.84 -20.49 -4.86
C LEU A 255 4.87 -21.99 -5.18
N ASP A 256 3.68 -22.58 -5.19
CA ASP A 256 3.48 -23.93 -5.69
C ASP A 256 3.40 -23.95 -7.23
N ASP A 257 3.58 -25.11 -7.85
CA ASP A 257 3.62 -25.26 -9.32
C ASP A 257 2.40 -24.64 -10.04
N ASP A 258 1.20 -24.85 -9.49
CA ASP A 258 -0.04 -24.30 -10.04
C ASP A 258 -0.13 -22.78 -9.90
N GLU A 259 0.44 -22.22 -8.83
CA GLU A 259 0.51 -20.78 -8.60
C GLU A 259 1.53 -20.12 -9.55
N VAL A 260 2.70 -20.74 -9.72
CA VAL A 260 3.71 -20.30 -10.71
C VAL A 260 3.10 -20.29 -12.11
N ALA A 261 2.39 -21.35 -12.49
CA ALA A 261 1.73 -21.42 -13.79
C ALA A 261 0.73 -20.27 -14.01
N THR A 262 -0.04 -19.87 -12.99
CA THR A 262 -0.93 -18.69 -13.10
C THR A 262 -0.18 -17.36 -13.22
N VAL A 263 0.98 -17.21 -12.57
CA VAL A 263 1.84 -16.03 -12.72
C VAL A 263 2.37 -15.94 -14.15
N TYR A 264 2.86 -17.04 -14.70
CA TYR A 264 3.27 -17.08 -16.11
C TYR A 264 2.10 -16.80 -17.07
N ALA A 265 0.91 -17.33 -16.78
CA ALA A 265 -0.29 -17.06 -17.58
C ALA A 265 -0.65 -15.56 -17.55
N HIS A 266 -0.56 -14.90 -16.39
CA HIS A 266 -0.79 -13.47 -16.25
C HIS A 266 0.18 -12.65 -17.10
N GLU A 267 1.47 -12.94 -16.99
CA GLU A 267 2.52 -12.29 -17.78
C GLU A 267 2.38 -12.52 -19.29
N LEU A 268 2.00 -13.74 -19.71
CA LEU A 268 1.67 -14.03 -21.11
C LEU A 268 0.44 -13.22 -21.57
N GLY A 269 -0.49 -12.91 -20.68
CA GLY A 269 -1.61 -12.02 -20.95
C GLY A 269 -1.15 -10.64 -21.44
N HIS A 270 -0.14 -10.04 -20.82
CA HIS A 270 0.43 -8.75 -21.26
C HIS A 270 1.04 -8.85 -22.68
N ILE A 271 1.69 -9.97 -22.98
CA ILE A 271 2.27 -10.25 -24.30
C ILE A 271 1.16 -10.38 -25.35
N VAL A 272 0.13 -11.20 -25.08
CA VAL A 272 -0.99 -11.46 -25.98
C VAL A 272 -1.80 -10.19 -26.25
N HIS A 273 -1.95 -9.32 -25.25
CA HIS A 273 -2.74 -8.09 -25.35
C HIS A 273 -1.95 -6.86 -25.83
N TRP A 274 -0.70 -7.03 -26.27
CA TRP A 274 0.15 -5.97 -26.82
C TRP A 274 0.38 -4.80 -25.85
N ASP A 275 0.46 -5.10 -24.55
CA ASP A 275 0.52 -4.09 -23.49
C ASP A 275 1.69 -3.12 -23.69
N PHE A 276 2.88 -3.63 -24.05
CA PHE A 276 4.06 -2.79 -24.25
C PHE A 276 3.84 -1.74 -25.34
N ALA A 277 3.37 -2.15 -26.53
CA ALA A 277 3.15 -1.25 -27.65
C ALA A 277 2.08 -0.20 -27.33
N ILE A 278 0.97 -0.62 -26.72
CA ILE A 278 -0.15 0.27 -26.42
C ILE A 278 0.22 1.27 -25.31
N MET A 279 0.92 0.81 -24.27
CA MET A 279 1.38 1.67 -23.20
C MET A 279 2.49 2.63 -23.66
N THR A 280 3.37 2.22 -24.58
CA THR A 280 4.36 3.11 -25.20
C THR A 280 3.67 4.22 -25.98
N VAL A 281 2.73 3.90 -26.87
CA VAL A 281 2.01 4.92 -27.66
C VAL A 281 1.29 5.92 -26.75
N ALA A 282 0.56 5.43 -25.73
CA ALA A 282 -0.12 6.30 -24.77
C ALA A 282 0.87 7.21 -24.02
N SER A 283 2.00 6.64 -23.57
CA SER A 283 3.06 7.38 -22.86
C SER A 283 3.72 8.45 -23.73
N THR A 284 3.96 8.17 -25.00
CA THR A 284 4.52 9.14 -25.96
C THR A 284 3.59 10.35 -26.11
N LEU A 285 2.27 10.16 -26.20
CA LEU A 285 1.31 11.26 -26.33
C LEU A 285 1.31 12.18 -25.10
N VAL A 286 1.40 11.61 -23.90
CA VAL A 286 1.52 12.37 -22.66
C VAL A 286 2.87 13.09 -22.58
N GLN A 287 3.94 12.45 -23.01
CA GLN A 287 5.27 13.08 -23.09
C GLN A 287 5.29 14.27 -24.05
N ILE A 288 4.63 14.16 -25.21
CA ILE A 288 4.48 15.29 -26.15
C ILE A 288 3.79 16.48 -25.47
N SER A 289 2.74 16.23 -24.68
CA SER A 289 2.04 17.29 -23.95
C SER A 289 2.97 18.02 -22.96
N TYR A 290 3.85 17.27 -22.28
CA TYR A 290 4.86 17.86 -21.40
C TYR A 290 5.95 18.64 -22.17
N LEU A 291 6.41 18.12 -23.31
CA LEU A 291 7.38 18.81 -24.17
C LEU A 291 6.83 20.11 -24.73
N ILE A 292 5.55 20.13 -25.10
CA ILE A 292 4.85 21.34 -25.50
C ILE A 292 4.83 22.36 -24.35
N TYR A 293 4.52 21.92 -23.13
CA TYR A 293 4.57 22.79 -21.95
C TYR A 293 5.97 23.40 -21.74
N THR A 294 7.03 22.58 -21.78
CA THR A 294 8.40 23.08 -21.55
C THR A 294 8.84 24.03 -22.65
N PHE A 295 8.51 23.74 -23.92
CA PHE A 295 8.78 24.61 -25.05
C PHE A 295 8.05 25.95 -24.93
N ALA A 296 6.73 25.93 -24.70
CA ALA A 296 5.92 27.15 -24.55
C ALA A 296 6.40 28.01 -23.37
N ARG A 297 6.73 27.39 -22.23
CA ARG A 297 7.28 28.08 -21.06
C ARG A 297 8.62 28.76 -21.36
N ASN A 298 9.51 28.10 -22.10
CA ASN A 298 10.82 28.65 -22.43
C ASN A 298 10.73 29.78 -23.47
N PHE A 299 9.88 29.63 -24.48
CA PHE A 299 9.67 30.66 -25.51
C PHE A 299 9.01 31.92 -24.94
N SER A 300 8.08 31.77 -23.98
CA SER A 300 7.45 32.90 -23.27
C SER A 300 8.45 33.82 -22.54
N ARG A 301 9.67 33.35 -22.24
CA ARG A 301 10.71 34.14 -21.55
C ARG A 301 11.55 35.02 -22.48
N GLY A 302 11.55 34.76 -23.80
CA GLY A 302 12.41 35.46 -24.77
C GLY A 302 11.70 36.45 -25.71
N GLY A 303 10.36 36.49 -25.71
CA GLY A 303 9.57 37.33 -26.64
C GLY A 303 9.34 38.76 -26.13
N ASN A 304 9.43 39.74 -27.04
CA ASN A 304 9.24 41.17 -26.75
C ASN A 304 7.77 41.65 -26.88
N ASP A 305 6.88 40.83 -27.47
CA ASP A 305 5.45 41.14 -27.64
C ASP A 305 4.59 40.55 -26.51
N ASN A 306 3.93 41.43 -25.76
CA ASN A 306 3.09 41.09 -24.61
C ASN A 306 1.84 40.28 -24.98
N LYS A 307 1.24 40.45 -26.17
CA LYS A 307 0.04 39.68 -26.57
C LYS A 307 0.38 38.22 -26.86
N ILE A 308 1.43 38.01 -27.65
CA ILE A 308 1.95 36.68 -27.97
C ILE A 308 2.41 35.97 -26.70
N LYS A 309 3.11 36.68 -25.81
CA LYS A 309 3.56 36.14 -24.53
C LYS A 309 2.40 35.62 -23.66
N ASN A 310 1.33 36.40 -23.51
CA ASN A 310 0.16 35.98 -22.74
C ASN A 310 -0.52 34.75 -23.34
N ALA A 311 -0.67 34.72 -24.66
CA ALA A 311 -1.27 33.58 -25.35
C ALA A 311 -0.41 32.29 -25.21
N ILE A 312 0.92 32.40 -25.34
CA ILE A 312 1.84 31.27 -25.12
C ILE A 312 1.82 30.78 -23.67
N GLN A 313 1.68 31.69 -22.70
CA GLN A 313 1.53 31.32 -21.30
C GLN A 313 0.26 30.52 -21.05
N VAL A 314 -0.86 30.91 -21.67
CA VAL A 314 -2.12 30.13 -21.62
C VAL A 314 -1.90 28.74 -22.24
N ALA A 315 -1.28 28.65 -23.41
CA ALA A 315 -0.97 27.38 -24.05
C ALA A 315 -0.07 26.48 -23.17
N ALA A 316 0.91 27.04 -22.47
CA ALA A 316 1.75 26.31 -21.53
C ALA A 316 0.93 25.74 -20.36
N ILE A 317 0.05 26.53 -19.76
CA ILE A 317 -0.83 26.07 -18.67
C ILE A 317 -1.75 24.96 -19.18
N THR A 318 -2.37 25.12 -20.35
CA THR A 318 -3.21 24.09 -20.97
C THR A 318 -2.44 22.80 -21.24
N ALA A 319 -1.22 22.89 -21.78
CA ALA A 319 -0.36 21.74 -22.04
C ALA A 319 0.02 20.99 -20.75
N TYR A 320 0.29 21.73 -19.67
CA TYR A 320 0.55 21.12 -18.37
C TYR A 320 -0.68 20.42 -17.80
N VAL A 321 -1.87 21.02 -17.92
CA VAL A 321 -3.13 20.38 -17.52
C VAL A 321 -3.37 19.09 -18.33
N PHE A 322 -3.14 19.11 -19.64
CA PHE A 322 -3.28 17.90 -20.48
C PHE A 322 -2.24 16.84 -20.13
N TYR A 323 -1.01 17.22 -19.79
CA TYR A 323 -0.01 16.29 -19.25
C TYR A 323 -0.50 15.62 -17.96
N LEU A 324 -1.07 16.38 -17.02
CA LEU A 324 -1.63 15.84 -15.78
C LEU A 324 -2.79 14.87 -16.05
N VAL A 325 -3.79 15.30 -16.83
CA VAL A 325 -4.93 14.45 -17.19
C VAL A 325 -4.46 13.21 -17.94
N GLY A 326 -3.55 13.38 -18.89
CA GLY A 326 -2.92 12.30 -19.65
C GLY A 326 -2.24 11.26 -18.77
N THR A 327 -1.52 11.69 -17.74
CA THR A 327 -0.88 10.80 -16.76
C THR A 327 -1.92 9.94 -16.05
N TYR A 328 -3.04 10.51 -15.60
CA TYR A 328 -4.11 9.73 -14.96
C TYR A 328 -4.80 8.75 -15.92
N LEU A 329 -4.93 9.11 -17.20
CA LEU A 329 -5.47 8.22 -18.24
C LEU A 329 -4.57 7.02 -18.49
N ILE A 330 -3.25 7.21 -18.55
CA ILE A 330 -2.28 6.12 -18.64
C ILE A 330 -2.39 5.22 -17.41
N LEU A 331 -2.43 5.79 -16.20
CA LEU A 331 -2.54 5.01 -14.97
C LEU A 331 -3.86 4.20 -14.93
N TYR A 332 -4.96 4.77 -15.44
CA TYR A 332 -6.23 4.05 -15.60
C TYR A 332 -6.12 2.90 -16.61
N LEU A 333 -5.49 3.13 -17.76
CA LEU A 333 -5.28 2.10 -18.78
C LEU A 333 -4.40 0.96 -18.25
N SER A 334 -3.32 1.29 -17.51
CA SER A 334 -2.45 0.33 -16.83
C SER A 334 -3.23 -0.58 -15.89
N ARG A 335 -4.03 -0.01 -14.98
CA ARG A 335 -4.85 -0.78 -14.04
C ARG A 335 -5.93 -1.62 -14.73
N THR A 336 -6.47 -1.13 -15.84
CA THR A 336 -7.44 -1.88 -16.65
C THR A 336 -6.76 -3.12 -17.22
N ARG A 337 -5.55 -2.98 -17.77
CA ARG A 337 -4.77 -4.09 -18.35
C ARG A 337 -4.39 -5.16 -17.33
N GLU A 338 -4.09 -4.79 -16.09
CA GLU A 338 -3.92 -5.73 -14.98
C GLU A 338 -5.14 -6.64 -14.79
N TYR A 339 -6.36 -6.09 -14.81
CA TYR A 339 -7.59 -6.90 -14.71
C TYR A 339 -7.80 -7.84 -15.91
N TYR A 340 -7.34 -7.44 -17.10
CA TYR A 340 -7.37 -8.31 -18.29
C TYR A 340 -6.31 -9.41 -18.23
N ALA A 341 -5.13 -9.12 -17.70
CA ALA A 341 -4.10 -10.13 -17.45
C ALA A 341 -4.54 -11.14 -16.37
N ASP A 342 -5.16 -10.66 -15.28
CA ASP A 342 -5.78 -11.51 -14.26
C ASP A 342 -6.88 -12.41 -14.83
N HIS A 343 -7.72 -11.84 -15.69
CA HIS A 343 -8.78 -12.57 -16.37
C HIS A 343 -8.22 -13.63 -17.34
N PHE A 344 -7.25 -13.24 -18.16
CA PHE A 344 -6.58 -14.14 -19.09
C PHE A 344 -5.90 -15.30 -18.36
N ALA A 345 -5.24 -15.04 -17.23
CA ALA A 345 -4.65 -16.06 -16.39
C ALA A 345 -5.70 -17.03 -15.83
N ALA A 346 -6.81 -16.48 -15.32
CA ALA A 346 -7.93 -17.28 -14.81
C ALA A 346 -8.50 -18.20 -15.91
N GLU A 347 -8.78 -17.68 -17.10
CA GLU A 347 -9.32 -18.47 -18.22
C GLU A 347 -8.33 -19.49 -18.76
N THR A 348 -7.08 -19.09 -18.95
CA THR A 348 -6.05 -19.95 -19.54
C THR A 348 -5.71 -21.13 -18.63
N THR A 349 -5.69 -20.91 -17.32
CA THR A 349 -5.33 -21.95 -16.34
C THR A 349 -6.55 -22.68 -15.78
N GLY A 350 -7.75 -22.09 -15.86
CA GLY A 350 -8.93 -22.59 -15.15
C GLY A 350 -8.78 -22.52 -13.62
N ASN A 351 -7.82 -21.75 -13.10
CA ASN A 351 -7.46 -21.71 -11.67
C ASN A 351 -7.28 -20.27 -11.13
N PRO A 352 -8.36 -19.46 -11.07
CA PRO A 352 -8.30 -18.12 -10.49
C PRO A 352 -7.92 -18.08 -8.99
N ASN A 353 -8.19 -19.16 -8.26
CA ASN A 353 -7.79 -19.27 -6.85
C ASN A 353 -6.26 -19.35 -6.69
N ALA A 354 -5.57 -20.09 -7.58
CA ALA A 354 -4.10 -20.15 -7.56
C ALA A 354 -3.46 -18.78 -7.80
N LEU A 355 -4.00 -17.96 -8.70
CA LEU A 355 -3.51 -16.58 -8.87
C LEU A 355 -3.75 -15.73 -7.61
N SER A 356 -4.91 -15.92 -6.96
CA SER A 356 -5.19 -15.22 -5.69
C SER A 356 -4.19 -15.60 -4.60
N ARG A 357 -3.87 -16.89 -4.46
CA ARG A 357 -2.81 -17.36 -3.54
C ARG A 357 -1.45 -16.83 -3.94
N ALA A 358 -1.12 -16.84 -5.24
CA ALA A 358 0.14 -16.34 -5.75
C ALA A 358 0.36 -14.88 -5.34
N LEU A 359 -0.62 -13.99 -5.55
CA LEU A 359 -0.52 -12.58 -5.15
C LEU A 359 -0.26 -12.41 -3.65
N VAL A 360 -0.93 -13.20 -2.81
CA VAL A 360 -0.77 -13.14 -1.36
C VAL A 360 0.60 -13.69 -0.92
N LYS A 361 1.03 -14.82 -1.50
CA LYS A 361 2.34 -15.43 -1.21
C LYS A 361 3.50 -14.60 -1.77
N ILE A 362 3.34 -13.91 -2.90
CA ILE A 362 4.31 -12.94 -3.43
C ILE A 362 4.48 -11.79 -2.43
N ALA A 363 3.37 -11.21 -1.95
CA ALA A 363 3.42 -10.17 -0.93
C ALA A 363 4.11 -10.64 0.35
N TYR A 364 3.83 -11.88 0.78
CA TYR A 364 4.50 -12.51 1.91
C TYR A 364 6.00 -12.72 1.66
N GLY A 365 6.39 -13.24 0.49
CA GLY A 365 7.80 -13.48 0.17
C GLY A 365 8.61 -12.19 0.04
N ILE A 366 8.03 -11.11 -0.53
CA ILE A 366 8.65 -9.77 -0.52
C ILE A 366 8.87 -9.30 0.92
N LEU A 367 7.87 -9.50 1.79
CA LEU A 367 7.99 -9.12 3.20
C LEU A 367 9.08 -9.94 3.90
N GLU A 368 9.05 -11.26 3.76
CA GLU A 368 9.96 -12.23 4.39
C GLU A 368 11.42 -12.02 3.96
N GLN A 369 11.67 -11.86 2.66
CA GLN A 369 13.02 -11.53 2.17
C GLN A 369 13.49 -10.18 2.68
N GLY A 370 12.58 -9.21 2.73
CA GLY A 370 12.83 -7.98 3.43
C GLY A 370 13.32 -8.22 4.86
N GLN A 371 12.78 -9.18 5.62
CA GLN A 371 13.24 -9.40 7.01
C GLN A 371 14.65 -9.99 7.08
N ARG A 372 15.03 -10.77 6.07
CA ARG A 372 16.36 -11.41 5.98
C ARG A 372 17.44 -10.43 5.56
N THR A 373 17.08 -9.38 4.82
CA THR A 373 18.01 -8.34 4.37
C THR A 373 17.83 -7.05 5.17
N GLN A 374 18.93 -6.45 5.62
CA GLN A 374 18.86 -5.16 6.31
C GLN A 374 18.47 -4.02 5.37
N GLU A 375 18.85 -4.14 4.10
CA GLU A 375 18.59 -3.21 3.01
C GLU A 375 17.43 -3.69 2.11
N PRO A 376 16.67 -2.75 1.50
CA PRO A 376 15.67 -3.05 0.49
C PRO A 376 16.26 -3.72 -0.77
N SER A 377 15.41 -4.48 -1.48
CA SER A 377 15.79 -5.11 -2.75
C SER A 377 15.78 -4.11 -3.91
N LYS A 378 16.94 -3.93 -4.53
CA LYS A 378 17.11 -3.13 -5.76
C LYS A 378 16.31 -3.68 -6.94
N LEU A 379 16.13 -5.01 -6.99
CA LEU A 379 15.32 -5.66 -8.01
C LEU A 379 13.87 -5.19 -7.88
N ILE A 380 13.29 -5.37 -6.69
CA ILE A 380 11.89 -5.05 -6.41
C ILE A 380 11.57 -3.57 -6.59
N GLU A 381 12.51 -2.68 -6.27
CA GLU A 381 12.34 -1.25 -6.49
C GLU A 381 12.47 -0.86 -7.96
N GLY A 382 13.47 -1.40 -8.66
CA GLY A 382 13.74 -1.08 -10.06
C GLY A 382 12.71 -1.67 -11.02
N THR A 383 12.10 -2.81 -10.70
CA THR A 383 11.09 -3.48 -11.53
C THR A 383 9.66 -3.24 -11.05
N ARG A 384 9.45 -2.40 -10.03
CA ARG A 384 8.13 -2.13 -9.41
C ARG A 384 7.01 -1.80 -10.41
N ALA A 385 7.31 -1.05 -11.46
CA ALA A 385 6.30 -0.63 -12.43
C ALA A 385 5.87 -1.74 -13.40
N LEU A 386 6.70 -2.79 -13.53
CA LEU A 386 6.48 -3.92 -14.45
C LEU A 386 6.11 -5.21 -13.71
N GLY A 387 6.45 -5.30 -12.42
CA GLY A 387 6.23 -6.51 -11.63
C GLY A 387 4.76 -6.77 -11.37
N ILE A 388 4.36 -8.04 -11.41
CA ILE A 388 3.00 -8.53 -11.12
C ILE A 388 2.37 -8.00 -9.81
N TYR A 389 3.17 -7.50 -8.87
CA TYR A 389 2.73 -7.00 -7.58
C TYR A 389 3.44 -5.68 -7.21
N ASP A 390 2.68 -4.66 -6.79
CA ASP A 390 3.28 -3.44 -6.23
C ASP A 390 3.85 -3.73 -4.84
N SER A 391 5.18 -3.82 -4.76
CA SER A 391 5.92 -4.08 -3.52
C SER A 391 5.60 -3.14 -2.37
N LYS A 392 5.15 -1.91 -2.65
CA LYS A 392 4.70 -0.97 -1.61
C LYS A 392 3.47 -1.46 -0.85
N ALA A 393 2.58 -2.19 -1.53
CA ALA A 393 1.39 -2.78 -0.94
C ALA A 393 1.67 -4.13 -0.24
N ALA A 394 2.90 -4.67 -0.35
CA ALA A 394 3.22 -6.00 0.15
C ALA A 394 3.14 -6.10 1.67
N VAL A 395 3.43 -5.00 2.38
CA VAL A 395 3.45 -4.95 3.85
C VAL A 395 2.10 -5.34 4.44
N ALA A 396 0.99 -4.82 3.91
CA ALA A 396 -0.34 -5.09 4.43
C ALA A 396 -0.75 -6.55 4.20
N THR A 397 -0.67 -7.00 2.94
CA THR A 397 -1.10 -8.34 2.53
C THR A 397 -0.18 -9.44 3.09
N GLY A 398 1.14 -9.25 3.01
CA GLY A 398 2.12 -10.21 3.52
C GLY A 398 2.06 -10.34 5.04
N THR A 399 1.80 -9.24 5.75
CA THR A 399 1.52 -9.28 7.20
C THR A 399 0.27 -10.12 7.48
N ALA A 400 -0.82 -9.88 6.74
CA ALA A 400 -2.05 -10.63 6.91
C ALA A 400 -1.83 -12.13 6.73
N TYR A 401 -1.14 -12.53 5.66
CA TYR A 401 -0.84 -13.93 5.36
C TYR A 401 0.02 -14.62 6.42
N ARG A 402 1.03 -13.91 6.96
CA ARG A 402 1.92 -14.46 7.99
C ARG A 402 1.20 -14.92 9.26
N ILE A 403 0.06 -14.30 9.57
CA ILE A 403 -0.60 -14.42 10.89
C ILE A 403 -1.91 -15.18 10.77
N ALA A 404 -2.61 -14.96 9.67
CA ALA A 404 -3.90 -15.57 9.45
C ALA A 404 -3.71 -17.03 9.05
N SER A 405 -4.10 -17.93 9.96
CA SER A 405 -4.27 -19.36 9.65
C SER A 405 -5.56 -19.64 8.87
N ASN A 406 -6.43 -18.64 8.71
CA ASN A 406 -7.70 -18.71 8.01
C ASN A 406 -7.80 -17.57 6.98
N SER A 407 -8.21 -17.90 5.75
CA SER A 407 -8.41 -16.96 4.66
C SER A 407 -9.40 -15.82 4.97
N GLN A 408 -10.38 -16.05 5.86
CA GLN A 408 -11.33 -15.01 6.29
C GLN A 408 -10.62 -13.84 7.00
N GLN A 409 -9.60 -14.12 7.83
CA GLN A 409 -8.84 -13.09 8.54
C GLN A 409 -7.99 -12.26 7.57
N ILE A 410 -7.41 -12.90 6.55
CA ILE A 410 -6.69 -12.21 5.46
C ILE A 410 -7.65 -11.25 4.75
N GLY A 411 -8.85 -11.72 4.44
CA GLY A 411 -9.87 -10.94 3.74
C GLY A 411 -10.24 -9.62 4.45
N ARG A 412 -10.17 -9.55 5.79
CA ARG A 412 -10.50 -8.33 6.54
C ARG A 412 -9.51 -7.19 6.30
N VAL A 413 -8.25 -7.48 6.00
CA VAL A 413 -7.25 -6.45 5.64
C VAL A 413 -7.64 -5.73 4.34
N PHE A 414 -8.37 -6.39 3.45
CA PHE A 414 -8.87 -5.82 2.20
C PHE A 414 -10.12 -4.96 2.35
N LEU A 415 -10.72 -4.85 3.55
CA LEU A 415 -11.84 -3.95 3.78
C LEU A 415 -11.47 -2.50 3.47
N TRP A 416 -10.25 -2.08 3.82
CA TRP A 416 -9.76 -0.74 3.50
C TRP A 416 -9.64 -0.56 1.98
N ASP A 417 -9.02 -1.51 1.28
CA ASP A 417 -8.81 -1.46 -0.17
C ASP A 417 -10.12 -1.33 -0.96
N MET A 418 -11.19 -1.97 -0.46
CA MET A 418 -12.48 -2.06 -1.14
C MET A 418 -13.46 -0.94 -0.78
N PHE A 419 -13.45 -0.44 0.46
CA PHE A 419 -14.52 0.44 0.97
C PHE A 419 -14.04 1.82 1.43
N ASN A 420 -12.75 2.00 1.72
CA ASN A 420 -12.24 3.28 2.18
C ASN A 420 -12.01 4.23 0.98
N PRO A 421 -12.56 5.46 1.00
CA PRO A 421 -12.37 6.41 -0.10
C PRO A 421 -10.91 6.83 -0.31
N TRP A 422 -10.07 6.79 0.73
CA TRP A 422 -8.64 7.01 0.59
C TRP A 422 -7.95 5.91 -0.22
N GLY A 423 -8.42 4.66 -0.12
CA GLY A 423 -7.95 3.58 -0.98
C GLY A 423 -8.19 3.89 -2.45
N TRP A 424 -9.40 4.33 -2.80
CA TRP A 424 -9.71 4.78 -4.15
C TRP A 424 -8.86 5.99 -4.59
N TRP A 425 -8.75 7.02 -3.75
CA TRP A 425 -7.97 8.22 -4.08
C TRP A 425 -6.49 7.92 -4.32
N MET A 426 -5.91 7.06 -3.48
CA MET A 426 -4.50 6.67 -3.60
C MET A 426 -4.25 5.73 -4.77
N GLU A 427 -5.19 4.83 -5.08
CA GLU A 427 -5.11 3.94 -6.24
C GLU A 427 -5.01 4.72 -7.56
N MET A 428 -5.63 5.91 -7.67
CA MET A 428 -5.53 6.72 -8.88
C MET A 428 -4.08 7.07 -9.25
N ASN A 429 -3.19 7.15 -8.26
CA ASN A 429 -1.76 7.43 -8.42
C ASN A 429 -0.89 6.15 -8.49
N SER A 430 -1.50 4.97 -8.68
CA SER A 430 -0.83 3.67 -8.77
C SER A 430 -0.96 3.07 -10.17
N THR A 431 0.07 2.37 -10.63
CA THR A 431 0.03 1.57 -11.88
C THR A 431 -0.76 0.27 -11.71
N HIS A 432 -0.84 -0.23 -10.48
CA HIS A 432 -1.53 -1.47 -10.12
C HIS A 432 -2.82 -1.17 -9.34
N PRO A 433 -3.91 -1.92 -9.60
CA PRO A 433 -5.07 -1.93 -8.72
C PRO A 433 -4.69 -2.43 -7.33
N LEU A 434 -5.45 -2.04 -6.30
CA LEU A 434 -5.22 -2.55 -4.95
C LEU A 434 -5.44 -4.07 -4.90
N THR A 435 -4.59 -4.77 -4.14
CA THR A 435 -4.57 -6.23 -4.03
C THR A 435 -5.93 -6.81 -3.64
N GLY A 436 -6.63 -6.19 -2.69
CA GLY A 436 -7.97 -6.63 -2.30
C GLY A 436 -9.00 -6.63 -3.43
N LYS A 437 -8.89 -5.69 -4.38
CA LYS A 437 -9.79 -5.62 -5.54
C LYS A 437 -9.46 -6.69 -6.59
N ARG A 438 -8.16 -6.94 -6.84
CA ARG A 438 -7.71 -8.03 -7.73
C ARG A 438 -8.15 -9.39 -7.20
N ILE A 439 -7.93 -9.66 -5.91
CA ILE A 439 -8.39 -10.90 -5.27
C ILE A 439 -9.91 -11.02 -5.35
N ARG A 440 -10.70 -9.95 -5.10
CA ARG A 440 -12.15 -10.01 -5.28
C ARG A 440 -12.57 -10.34 -6.71
N ALA A 441 -11.89 -9.80 -7.71
CA ALA A 441 -12.16 -10.11 -9.11
C ALA A 441 -11.89 -11.58 -9.42
N LEU A 442 -10.74 -12.11 -8.97
CA LEU A 442 -10.38 -13.52 -9.12
C LEU A 442 -11.35 -14.45 -8.38
N THR A 443 -11.78 -14.11 -7.16
CA THR A 443 -12.83 -14.85 -6.45
C THR A 443 -14.13 -14.88 -7.26
N THR A 444 -14.49 -13.77 -7.91
CA THR A 444 -15.69 -13.72 -8.76
C THR A 444 -15.53 -14.61 -10.00
N TYR A 445 -14.32 -14.76 -10.55
CA TYR A 445 -14.05 -15.71 -11.62
C TYR A 445 -14.15 -17.16 -11.13
N ALA A 446 -13.65 -17.46 -9.93
CA ALA A 446 -13.83 -18.78 -9.30
C ALA A 446 -15.32 -19.12 -9.12
N GLU A 447 -16.11 -18.17 -8.58
CA GLU A 447 -17.57 -18.30 -8.42
C GLU A 447 -18.26 -18.58 -9.77
N GLN A 448 -17.88 -17.88 -10.84
CA GLN A 448 -18.44 -18.09 -12.18
C GLN A 448 -18.09 -19.46 -12.77
N MET A 449 -16.91 -19.98 -12.46
CA MET A 449 -16.46 -21.32 -12.86
C MET A 449 -17.05 -22.45 -12.01
N GLY A 450 -17.88 -22.14 -11.00
CA GLY A 450 -18.42 -23.12 -10.06
C GLY A 450 -17.38 -23.71 -9.12
N LEU A 451 -16.25 -23.03 -8.92
CA LEU A 451 -15.20 -23.44 -8.00
C LEU A 451 -15.50 -22.95 -6.58
N GLU A 452 -15.07 -23.73 -5.58
CA GLU A 452 -15.00 -23.24 -4.21
C GLU A 452 -14.02 -22.07 -4.11
N THR A 453 -14.38 -21.06 -3.33
CA THR A 453 -13.56 -19.87 -3.15
C THR A 453 -12.62 -20.05 -1.96
N GLU A 454 -11.32 -19.86 -2.17
CA GLU A 454 -10.36 -20.01 -1.07
C GLU A 454 -10.31 -18.79 -0.16
N PHE A 455 -10.55 -17.61 -0.72
CA PHE A 455 -10.75 -16.37 0.03
C PHE A 455 -12.25 -16.05 0.05
N ASP A 456 -12.88 -16.07 1.23
CA ASP A 456 -14.29 -15.69 1.39
C ASP A 456 -14.47 -14.16 1.29
N MET A 457 -14.29 -13.64 0.08
CA MET A 457 -14.49 -12.24 -0.22
C MET A 457 -15.96 -11.85 -0.15
N ALA A 458 -16.90 -12.81 -0.21
CA ALA A 458 -18.32 -12.55 -0.03
C ALA A 458 -18.62 -12.13 1.42
N ALA A 459 -18.01 -12.77 2.42
CA ALA A 459 -18.10 -12.34 3.81
C ALA A 459 -17.49 -10.95 4.03
N VAL A 460 -16.30 -10.69 3.46
CA VAL A 460 -15.64 -9.37 3.52
C VAL A 460 -16.53 -8.28 2.94
N VAL A 461 -17.12 -8.51 1.76
CA VAL A 461 -18.05 -7.55 1.15
C VAL A 461 -19.29 -7.33 2.02
N ARG A 462 -19.80 -8.38 2.66
CA ARG A 462 -20.96 -8.31 3.56
C ARG A 462 -20.66 -7.50 4.82
N GLU A 463 -19.47 -7.65 5.40
CA GLU A 463 -18.97 -6.82 6.51
C GLU A 463 -18.80 -5.37 6.04
N GLY A 464 -18.15 -5.16 4.89
CA GLY A 464 -17.92 -3.84 4.30
C GLY A 464 -19.21 -3.05 4.03
N ARG A 465 -20.27 -3.70 3.58
CA ARG A 465 -21.60 -3.09 3.38
C ARG A 465 -22.25 -2.58 4.68
N LYS A 466 -21.86 -3.14 5.84
CA LYS A 466 -22.33 -2.70 7.16
C LYS A 466 -21.51 -1.53 7.74
N LEU A 467 -20.44 -1.12 7.07
CA LEU A 467 -19.62 0.00 7.54
C LEU A 467 -20.40 1.31 7.51
N ASN A 468 -20.11 2.18 8.48
CA ASN A 468 -20.75 3.48 8.57
C ASN A 468 -20.25 4.40 7.45
N LYS A 469 -21.09 4.61 6.45
CA LYS A 469 -20.78 5.47 5.29
C LYS A 469 -20.49 6.92 5.68
N ASN A 470 -21.16 7.47 6.70
CA ASN A 470 -20.90 8.84 7.16
C ASN A 470 -19.50 8.95 7.77
N LYS A 471 -19.03 7.92 8.47
CA LYS A 471 -17.66 7.88 9.00
C LYS A 471 -16.60 7.75 7.89
N LEU A 472 -16.91 7.01 6.82
CA LEU A 472 -16.00 6.84 5.67
C LEU A 472 -15.96 8.08 4.78
N TYR A 473 -17.12 8.58 4.35
CA TYR A 473 -17.25 9.62 3.31
C TYR A 473 -17.51 11.01 3.87
N GLY A 474 -18.13 11.13 5.04
CA GLY A 474 -18.61 12.42 5.55
C GLY A 474 -17.51 13.45 5.81
N ASN A 475 -16.28 12.99 6.03
CA ASN A 475 -15.11 13.85 6.21
C ASN A 475 -14.19 13.89 5.00
N LEU A 476 -14.48 13.18 3.90
CA LEU A 476 -13.52 12.99 2.81
C LEU A 476 -13.12 14.31 2.16
N VAL A 477 -14.09 15.17 1.81
CA VAL A 477 -13.82 16.47 1.18
C VAL A 477 -13.01 17.35 2.12
N LEU A 478 -13.40 17.41 3.39
CA LEU A 478 -12.67 18.17 4.40
C LEU A 478 -11.25 17.64 4.56
N ASP A 479 -11.06 16.31 4.58
CA ASP A 479 -9.73 15.74 4.72
C ASP A 479 -8.87 15.98 3.48
N ILE A 480 -9.44 15.98 2.26
CA ILE A 480 -8.71 16.36 1.03
C ILE A 480 -8.29 17.84 1.08
N LEU A 481 -9.18 18.72 1.54
CA LEU A 481 -8.87 20.14 1.73
C LEU A 481 -7.80 20.34 2.79
N LEU A 482 -7.89 19.63 3.91
CA LEU A 482 -6.91 19.69 5.00
C LEU A 482 -5.56 19.11 4.58
N PHE A 483 -5.56 18.03 3.80
CA PHE A 483 -4.34 17.44 3.22
C PHE A 483 -3.61 18.44 2.32
N ASN A 484 -4.36 19.35 1.67
CA ASN A 484 -3.84 20.41 0.81
C ASN A 484 -3.95 21.82 1.45
N ALA A 485 -4.11 21.92 2.77
CA ALA A 485 -4.47 23.17 3.43
C ALA A 485 -3.49 24.31 3.16
N GLN A 486 -2.20 24.03 3.05
CA GLN A 486 -1.17 25.03 2.72
C GLN A 486 -1.46 25.73 1.39
N TRP A 487 -1.90 25.01 0.36
CA TRP A 487 -2.18 25.56 -0.96
C TRP A 487 -3.55 26.21 -1.03
N VAL A 488 -4.57 25.56 -0.44
CA VAL A 488 -5.93 26.10 -0.38
C VAL A 488 -5.95 27.43 0.36
N SER A 489 -5.31 27.49 1.53
CA SER A 489 -5.22 28.72 2.32
C SER A 489 -4.31 29.76 1.67
N ALA A 490 -3.24 29.38 0.96
CA ALA A 490 -2.42 30.32 0.18
C ALA A 490 -3.23 30.99 -0.94
N ILE A 491 -4.06 30.23 -1.68
CA ILE A 491 -4.94 30.77 -2.71
C ILE A 491 -6.01 31.67 -2.09
N ALA A 492 -6.64 31.26 -0.98
CA ALA A 492 -7.59 32.09 -0.27
C ALA A 492 -6.95 33.40 0.24
N GLY A 493 -5.71 33.30 0.75
CA GLY A 493 -4.88 34.44 1.10
C GLY A 493 -4.61 35.35 -0.08
N PHE A 494 -4.20 34.82 -1.23
CA PHE A 494 -4.00 35.59 -2.45
C PHE A 494 -5.27 36.35 -2.87
N LEU A 495 -6.44 35.70 -2.87
CA LEU A 495 -7.71 36.33 -3.21
C LEU A 495 -8.09 37.46 -2.24
N LEU A 496 -7.88 37.25 -0.94
CA LEU A 496 -8.08 38.29 0.08
C LEU A 496 -7.10 39.45 -0.11
N GLY A 497 -5.84 39.13 -0.38
CA GLY A 497 -4.80 40.11 -0.68
C GLY A 497 -5.11 40.94 -1.93
N LEU A 498 -5.73 40.34 -2.94
CA LEU A 498 -6.19 41.04 -4.15
C LEU A 498 -7.29 42.05 -3.83
N LEU A 499 -8.25 41.68 -2.98
CA LEU A 499 -9.29 42.60 -2.50
C LEU A 499 -8.69 43.76 -1.70
N VAL A 500 -7.77 43.46 -0.77
CA VAL A 500 -7.09 44.50 0.04
C VAL A 500 -6.21 45.40 -0.82
N ALA A 501 -5.52 44.84 -1.82
CA ALA A 501 -4.70 45.61 -2.77
C ALA A 501 -5.56 46.58 -3.60
N LEU A 502 -6.76 46.16 -4.02
CA LEU A 502 -7.71 47.02 -4.74
C LEU A 502 -8.21 48.19 -3.87
N ILE A 503 -8.45 47.95 -2.57
CA ILE A 503 -8.92 48.99 -1.64
C ILE A 503 -7.79 49.95 -1.24
N SER A 504 -6.62 49.41 -0.92
CA SER A 504 -5.46 50.18 -0.44
C SER A 504 -4.62 50.78 -1.56
N SER A 505 -4.90 50.45 -2.83
CA SER A 505 -4.05 50.74 -4.00
C SER A 505 -2.59 50.29 -3.85
N ASN A 506 -2.32 49.34 -2.94
CA ASN A 506 -0.99 48.84 -2.68
C ASN A 506 -0.88 47.37 -3.09
N ALA A 507 -0.24 47.12 -4.23
CA ALA A 507 -0.03 45.77 -4.75
C ALA A 507 0.98 44.94 -3.92
N SER A 508 1.82 45.58 -3.08
CA SER A 508 2.85 44.87 -2.30
C SER A 508 2.27 43.96 -1.20
N VAL A 509 0.99 44.12 -0.85
CA VAL A 509 0.30 43.30 0.14
C VAL A 509 -0.09 41.92 -0.40
N LEU A 510 -0.17 41.75 -1.73
CA LEU A 510 -0.64 40.52 -2.37
C LEU A 510 0.21 39.27 -1.99
N PRO A 511 1.56 39.30 -2.10
CA PRO A 511 2.39 38.19 -1.64
C PRO A 511 2.26 37.96 -0.13
N SER A 512 2.11 39.01 0.69
CA SER A 512 1.96 38.88 2.14
C SER A 512 0.75 38.07 2.56
N PHE A 513 -0.41 38.35 2.00
CA PHE A 513 -1.61 37.58 2.30
C PHE A 513 -1.51 36.12 1.81
N SER A 514 -0.79 35.87 0.72
CA SER A 514 -0.50 34.52 0.26
C SER A 514 0.37 33.75 1.28
N PHE A 515 1.39 34.40 1.84
CA PHE A 515 2.25 33.83 2.88
C PHE A 515 1.51 33.62 4.22
N PHE A 516 0.64 34.55 4.63
CA PHE A 516 -0.24 34.34 5.79
C PHE A 516 -1.14 33.13 5.59
N GLY A 517 -1.79 33.05 4.42
CA GLY A 517 -2.62 31.91 4.04
C GLY A 517 -1.85 30.60 4.08
N PHE A 518 -0.68 30.54 3.44
CA PHE A 518 0.19 29.36 3.44
C PHE A 518 0.57 28.95 4.87
N GLY A 519 0.97 29.91 5.71
CA GLY A 519 1.38 29.65 7.07
C GLY A 519 0.25 29.12 7.96
N ILE A 520 -0.91 29.77 7.93
CA ILE A 520 -2.12 29.31 8.65
C ILE A 520 -2.53 27.92 8.18
N GLY A 521 -2.57 27.69 6.86
CA GLY A 521 -2.89 26.39 6.28
C GLY A 521 -1.94 25.28 6.73
N THR A 522 -0.64 25.57 6.78
CA THR A 522 0.39 24.63 7.25
C THR A 522 0.19 24.27 8.73
N LEU A 523 -0.16 25.25 9.58
CA LEU A 523 -0.45 25.01 10.99
C LEU A 523 -1.71 24.15 11.17
N ILE A 524 -2.80 24.49 10.48
CA ILE A 524 -4.04 23.71 10.51
C ILE A 524 -3.78 22.26 10.11
N ASN A 525 -3.05 22.05 9.00
CA ASN A 525 -2.66 20.72 8.56
C ASN A 525 -1.85 19.97 9.64
N ALA A 526 -0.86 20.62 10.26
CA ALA A 526 -0.02 19.99 11.28
C ALA A 526 -0.84 19.49 12.49
N PHE A 527 -1.81 20.28 12.97
CA PHE A 527 -2.66 19.88 14.09
C PHE A 527 -3.69 18.82 13.71
N ALA A 528 -4.23 18.87 12.49
CA ALA A 528 -5.14 17.83 11.99
C ALA A 528 -4.41 16.50 11.75
N MET A 529 -3.19 16.57 11.22
CA MET A 529 -2.38 15.42 10.85
C MET A 529 -1.89 14.66 12.09
N TYR A 530 -1.58 15.40 13.16
CA TYR A 530 -1.02 14.88 14.38
C TYR A 530 -1.93 15.25 15.56
N PRO A 531 -3.01 14.50 15.84
CA PRO A 531 -3.88 14.74 16.99
C PRO A 531 -3.17 14.42 18.32
N ASP A 532 -3.74 14.85 19.45
CA ASP A 532 -3.14 14.68 20.77
C ASP A 532 -3.07 13.22 21.26
N PHE A 533 -2.04 12.94 22.06
CA PHE A 533 -1.70 11.61 22.58
C PHE A 533 -2.33 11.26 23.93
N GLY A 534 -3.40 11.96 24.33
CA GLY A 534 -3.95 11.83 25.68
C GLY A 534 -4.42 10.41 26.05
N ARG A 535 -4.72 9.55 25.05
CA ARG A 535 -5.10 8.14 25.26
C ARG A 535 -4.45 7.24 24.21
N VAL A 536 -3.25 6.74 24.50
CA VAL A 536 -2.58 5.77 23.64
C VAL A 536 -2.99 4.36 24.07
N SER A 537 -3.67 3.61 23.20
CA SER A 537 -3.95 2.20 23.42
C SER A 537 -2.81 1.35 22.89
N GLN A 538 -2.30 0.42 23.70
CA GLN A 538 -1.45 -0.65 23.18
C GLN A 538 -2.26 -1.50 22.20
N THR A 539 -1.68 -1.76 21.04
CA THR A 539 -2.33 -2.53 19.96
C THR A 539 -1.27 -3.30 19.18
N ASP A 540 -1.72 -4.17 18.30
CA ASP A 540 -0.88 -4.97 17.41
C ASP A 540 -1.03 -4.50 15.96
N ILE A 541 -0.03 -4.81 15.14
CA ILE A 541 0.04 -4.38 13.75
C ILE A 541 -1.15 -4.93 12.94
N PHE A 542 -1.52 -6.20 13.11
CA PHE A 542 -2.62 -6.81 12.35
C PHE A 542 -3.96 -6.12 12.61
N THR A 543 -4.29 -5.82 13.87
CA THR A 543 -5.50 -5.08 14.24
C THR A 543 -5.54 -3.70 13.56
N LEU A 544 -4.40 -3.02 13.45
CA LEU A 544 -4.31 -1.73 12.74
C LEU A 544 -4.52 -1.89 11.23
N MET A 545 -3.96 -2.94 10.63
CA MET A 545 -4.14 -3.22 9.19
C MET A 545 -5.59 -3.57 8.83
N CYS A 546 -6.35 -4.13 9.78
CA CYS A 546 -7.76 -4.48 9.60
C CYS A 546 -8.72 -3.29 9.79
N ASP A 547 -8.26 -2.11 10.20
CA ASP A 547 -9.12 -0.95 10.45
C ASP A 547 -9.59 -0.31 9.13
N PRO A 548 -10.87 -0.47 8.73
CA PRO A 548 -11.34 0.07 7.46
C PRO A 548 -11.51 1.59 7.50
N TYR A 549 -11.50 2.22 8.67
CA TYR A 549 -11.65 3.67 8.85
C TYR A 549 -10.32 4.40 8.98
N ALA A 550 -9.20 3.69 8.90
CA ALA A 550 -7.89 4.30 8.99
C ALA A 550 -7.66 5.31 7.85
N SER A 551 -7.03 6.43 8.19
CA SER A 551 -6.83 7.59 7.31
C SER A 551 -5.35 7.91 7.15
N PRO A 552 -4.91 8.37 5.97
CA PRO A 552 -3.57 8.90 5.78
C PRO A 552 -3.36 10.25 6.48
N LEU A 553 -4.43 11.05 6.62
CA LEU A 553 -4.37 12.37 7.27
C LEU A 553 -4.58 12.26 8.78
N ARG A 554 -5.68 11.64 9.22
CA ARG A 554 -6.04 11.57 10.64
C ARG A 554 -5.32 10.39 11.30
N GLY A 555 -4.05 10.61 11.63
CA GLY A 555 -3.20 9.58 12.24
C GLY A 555 -3.78 9.07 13.55
N ARG A 556 -3.88 7.74 13.70
CA ARG A 556 -4.39 7.11 14.93
C ARG A 556 -3.25 6.96 15.94
N PRO A 557 -3.32 7.55 17.15
CA PRO A 557 -2.27 7.39 18.15
C PRO A 557 -2.20 5.93 18.61
N VAL A 558 -1.01 5.35 18.57
CA VAL A 558 -0.77 3.94 18.86
C VAL A 558 0.51 3.74 19.65
N GLN A 559 0.52 2.67 20.44
CA GLN A 559 1.72 2.13 21.06
C GLN A 559 1.89 0.69 20.58
N LEU A 560 3.02 0.44 19.93
CA LEU A 560 3.42 -0.87 19.42
C LEU A 560 4.63 -1.37 20.20
N GLN A 561 4.71 -2.68 20.39
CA GLN A 561 5.84 -3.34 21.02
C GLN A 561 6.35 -4.43 20.09
N GLY A 562 7.65 -4.43 19.83
CA GLY A 562 8.26 -5.40 18.93
C GLY A 562 9.74 -5.15 18.70
N LYS A 563 10.31 -5.86 17.75
CA LYS A 563 11.73 -5.82 17.41
C LYS A 563 11.98 -4.98 16.17
N LEU A 564 13.05 -4.20 16.18
CA LEU A 564 13.53 -3.53 14.97
C LEU A 564 14.31 -4.50 14.10
N ILE A 565 13.91 -4.69 12.85
CA ILE A 565 14.49 -5.74 11.99
C ILE A 565 15.34 -5.20 10.83
N GLY A 566 15.20 -3.92 10.48
CA GLY A 566 15.97 -3.33 9.37
C GLY A 566 15.54 -1.91 9.02
N ARG A 567 16.09 -1.39 7.92
CA ARG A 567 15.74 -0.06 7.38
C ARG A 567 14.48 -0.12 6.53
N ALA A 568 13.62 0.90 6.59
CA ALA A 568 12.37 0.96 5.82
C ALA A 568 12.48 1.78 4.51
N ASP A 569 13.56 2.52 4.32
CA ASP A 569 13.73 3.43 3.17
C ASP A 569 13.87 2.66 1.86
N ALA A 570 12.82 2.68 1.05
CA ALA A 570 12.63 1.94 -0.20
C ALA A 570 13.49 2.44 -1.39
N ALA A 571 14.78 2.72 -1.17
CA ALA A 571 15.71 3.08 -2.25
C ALA A 571 17.12 2.47 -2.07
N GLY A 572 17.29 1.47 -1.19
CA GLY A 572 18.63 0.98 -0.80
C GLY A 572 19.53 2.07 -0.20
N TYR A 573 18.93 3.13 0.37
CA TYR A 573 19.66 4.25 0.92
C TYR A 573 20.28 3.89 2.27
N GLN A 574 21.59 3.63 2.27
CA GLN A 574 22.35 3.18 3.43
C GLN A 574 22.28 4.12 4.65
N PHE A 575 21.91 5.38 4.44
CA PHE A 575 21.79 6.38 5.50
C PHE A 575 20.32 6.71 5.83
N GLY A 576 19.40 5.82 5.45
CA GLY A 576 17.98 5.93 5.73
C GLY A 576 17.66 6.02 7.22
N SER A 577 16.80 6.96 7.61
CA SER A 577 16.42 7.13 9.01
C SER A 577 15.27 6.24 9.44
N ASP A 578 14.51 5.71 8.48
CA ASP A 578 13.27 5.01 8.74
C ASP A 578 13.54 3.54 9.04
N LEU A 579 12.78 3.00 9.99
CA LEU A 579 13.03 1.68 10.58
C LEU A 579 11.83 0.75 10.35
N ARG A 580 12.09 -0.55 10.27
CA ARG A 580 11.05 -1.59 10.21
C ARG A 580 10.86 -2.18 11.59
N LEU A 581 9.63 -2.09 12.08
CA LEU A 581 9.19 -2.66 13.34
C LEU A 581 8.41 -3.95 13.06
N GLN A 582 8.79 -5.02 13.74
CA GLN A 582 8.09 -6.30 13.69
C GLN A 582 7.54 -6.63 15.07
N ASP A 583 6.24 -6.85 15.17
CA ASP A 583 5.63 -7.44 16.35
C ASP A 583 5.25 -8.91 16.09
N LYS A 584 4.60 -9.54 17.08
CA LYS A 584 4.10 -10.92 16.96
C LYS A 584 3.09 -11.08 15.82
N MET A 585 2.42 -10.00 15.42
CA MET A 585 1.29 -9.92 14.52
C MET A 585 1.57 -9.02 13.31
N GLY A 586 2.81 -8.90 12.84
CA GLY A 586 3.10 -8.20 11.59
C GLY A 586 4.40 -7.44 11.54
N THR A 587 4.59 -6.78 10.42
CA THR A 587 5.70 -5.84 10.21
C THR A 587 5.11 -4.54 9.69
N ILE A 588 5.66 -3.42 10.15
CA ILE A 588 5.26 -2.09 9.71
C ILE A 588 6.47 -1.17 9.61
N TYR A 589 6.35 -0.17 8.74
CA TYR A 589 7.39 0.86 8.60
C TYR A 589 7.16 1.97 9.61
N THR A 590 8.26 2.52 10.11
CA THR A 590 8.25 3.62 11.07
C THR A 590 9.01 4.78 10.49
N ARG A 591 8.42 5.98 10.58
CA ARG A 591 9.01 7.20 10.04
C ARG A 591 9.65 8.00 11.16
N TYR A 592 10.94 8.28 11.01
CA TYR A 592 11.68 9.14 11.91
C TYR A 592 11.83 10.55 11.33
N ALA A 593 11.41 11.54 12.11
CA ALA A 593 11.62 12.96 11.83
C ALA A 593 12.54 13.60 12.88
N SER A 594 13.69 14.12 12.43
CA SER A 594 14.62 14.91 13.24
C SER A 594 14.23 16.39 13.30
N ARG A 595 14.58 17.05 14.40
CA ARG A 595 14.48 18.51 14.53
C ARG A 595 15.37 19.25 13.53
N PHE A 596 16.47 18.63 13.09
CA PHE A 596 17.40 19.21 12.10
C PHE A 596 17.05 18.82 10.66
N GLY A 597 15.83 18.35 10.42
CA GLY A 597 15.31 18.08 9.08
C GLY A 597 16.07 16.95 8.39
N SER A 598 16.31 17.10 7.08
CA SER A 598 17.00 16.10 6.26
C SER A 598 18.41 15.79 6.76
N LEU A 599 19.17 16.81 7.17
CA LEU A 599 20.52 16.62 7.71
C LEU A 599 20.48 15.81 9.02
N GLY A 600 19.52 16.10 9.88
CA GLY A 600 19.32 15.33 11.11
C GLY A 600 18.89 13.89 10.87
N ASN A 601 18.03 13.66 9.88
CA ASN A 601 17.62 12.32 9.46
C ASN A 601 18.81 11.53 8.93
N PHE A 602 19.61 12.14 8.05
CA PHE A 602 20.85 11.56 7.53
C PHE A 602 21.81 11.16 8.67
N LEU A 603 22.10 12.09 9.59
CA LEU A 603 23.01 11.82 10.71
C LEU A 603 22.50 10.69 11.61
N PHE A 604 21.20 10.66 11.90
CA PHE A 604 20.59 9.58 12.66
C PHE A 604 20.68 8.23 11.92
N GLY A 605 20.36 8.23 10.64
CA GLY A 605 20.45 7.05 9.76
C GLY A 605 21.88 6.51 9.62
N ALA A 606 22.87 7.39 9.56
CA ALA A 606 24.27 7.04 9.45
C ALA A 606 24.88 6.50 10.76
N THR A 607 24.45 7.01 11.92
CA THR A 607 25.16 6.77 13.19
C THR A 607 24.42 5.93 14.22
N GLN A 608 23.08 5.93 14.21
CA GLN A 608 22.25 5.33 15.26
C GLN A 608 21.41 4.16 14.75
N VAL A 609 20.86 4.23 13.54
CA VAL A 609 19.93 3.20 13.02
C VAL A 609 20.53 1.81 13.09
N GLN A 610 21.76 1.60 12.63
CA GLN A 610 22.43 0.29 12.68
C GLN A 610 22.54 -0.28 14.10
N LYS A 611 22.68 0.57 15.11
CA LYS A 611 22.81 0.18 16.52
C LYS A 611 21.46 -0.21 17.13
N LEU A 612 20.36 0.24 16.55
CA LEU A 612 19.00 -0.03 17.01
C LEU A 612 18.42 -1.30 16.38
N ILE A 613 18.88 -1.69 15.19
CA ILE A 613 18.49 -2.94 14.54
C ILE A 613 18.81 -4.13 15.45
N GLY A 614 17.85 -5.03 15.60
CA GLY A 614 17.88 -6.17 16.51
C GLY A 614 17.37 -5.89 17.93
N SER A 615 17.12 -4.63 18.30
CA SER A 615 16.64 -4.28 19.64
C SER A 615 15.13 -4.46 19.79
N GLU A 616 14.69 -4.93 20.96
CA GLU A 616 13.29 -4.83 21.39
C GLU A 616 12.96 -3.37 21.75
N VAL A 617 11.84 -2.89 21.22
CA VAL A 617 11.42 -1.50 21.32
C VAL A 617 9.95 -1.34 21.66
N GLN A 618 9.67 -0.28 22.40
CA GLN A 618 8.34 0.29 22.53
C GLN A 618 8.26 1.53 21.63
N ALA A 619 7.48 1.43 20.56
CA ALA A 619 7.27 2.51 19.59
C ALA A 619 5.94 3.21 19.89
N VAL A 620 5.98 4.52 20.07
CA VAL A 620 4.82 5.38 20.26
C VAL A 620 4.77 6.36 19.09
N GLY A 621 3.61 6.46 18.44
CA GLY A 621 3.44 7.30 17.26
C GLY A 621 2.01 7.31 16.75
N TRP A 622 1.84 7.76 15.51
CA TRP A 622 0.54 7.73 14.82
C TRP A 622 0.57 6.75 13.66
N PHE A 623 -0.30 5.75 13.71
CA PHE A 623 -0.57 4.85 12.61
C PHE A 623 -1.31 5.59 11.49
N ARG A 624 -0.81 5.43 10.27
CA ARG A 624 -1.42 5.92 9.03
C ARG A 624 -1.59 4.76 8.08
N ARG A 625 -2.80 4.67 7.52
CA ARG A 625 -3.08 3.73 6.45
C ARG A 625 -3.00 4.46 5.12
N GLU A 626 -1.98 4.08 4.36
CA GLU A 626 -1.77 4.42 2.96
C GLU A 626 -1.53 3.11 2.18
N ILE A 627 -1.18 3.20 0.89
CA ILE A 627 -0.67 2.02 0.15
C ILE A 627 0.53 1.40 0.90
N ILE A 628 1.39 2.24 1.47
CA ILE A 628 2.42 1.84 2.44
C ILE A 628 1.95 2.21 3.85
N PRO A 629 1.43 1.27 4.65
CA PRO A 629 1.06 1.56 6.03
C PRO A 629 2.31 1.90 6.84
N ARG A 630 2.23 2.95 7.65
CA ARG A 630 3.37 3.40 8.47
C ARG A 630 2.95 3.97 9.81
N VAL A 631 3.91 4.05 10.73
CA VAL A 631 3.78 4.75 12.01
C VAL A 631 4.73 5.93 12.02
N ASP A 632 4.18 7.15 12.07
CA ASP A 632 4.98 8.35 12.30
C ASP A 632 5.40 8.38 13.77
N LEU A 633 6.70 8.26 14.04
CA LEU A 633 7.20 8.13 15.41
C LEU A 633 7.09 9.44 16.18
N VAL A 634 6.88 9.30 17.49
CA VAL A 634 7.14 10.35 18.48
C VAL A 634 8.23 9.91 19.42
N GLN A 635 8.17 8.66 19.84
CA GLN A 635 9.16 8.11 20.72
C GLN A 635 9.38 6.63 20.41
N LEU A 636 10.64 6.26 20.42
CA LEU A 636 11.09 4.88 20.35
C LEU A 636 11.96 4.63 21.57
N LYS A 637 11.47 3.80 22.49
CA LYS A 637 12.21 3.41 23.70
C LYS A 637 12.81 2.03 23.49
N THR A 638 14.12 1.92 23.67
CA THR A 638 14.82 0.65 23.90
C THR A 638 15.19 0.57 25.38
N ASN A 639 15.70 -0.58 25.83
CA ASN A 639 16.21 -0.73 27.20
C ASN A 639 17.39 0.21 27.53
N ARG A 640 18.10 0.72 26.53
CA ARG A 640 19.33 1.51 26.70
C ARG A 640 19.20 2.96 26.25
N THR A 641 18.33 3.23 25.28
CA THR A 641 18.25 4.51 24.59
C THR A 641 16.80 4.91 24.33
N THR A 642 16.53 6.19 24.44
CA THR A 642 15.26 6.78 24.02
C THR A 642 15.51 7.68 22.83
N VAL A 643 14.94 7.33 21.69
CA VAL A 643 14.95 8.15 20.48
C VAL A 643 13.65 8.94 20.43
N ARG A 644 13.75 10.26 20.31
CA ARG A 644 12.59 11.14 20.13
C ARG A 644 12.51 11.64 18.70
N SER A 645 11.31 11.69 18.18
CA SER A 645 11.00 12.20 16.85
C SER A 645 10.06 13.40 16.93
N TYR A 646 10.19 14.32 15.99
CA TYR A 646 9.54 15.63 15.98
C TYR A 646 8.80 15.89 14.66
N PRO A 647 7.82 15.05 14.29
CA PRO A 647 7.17 15.16 12.98
C PRO A 647 6.40 16.47 12.78
N ARG A 648 5.90 17.09 13.85
CA ARG A 648 5.23 18.41 13.80
C ARG A 648 6.19 19.60 13.61
N PHE A 649 7.48 19.45 13.99
CA PHE A 649 8.36 20.59 14.23
C PHE A 649 8.55 21.48 13.00
N TRP A 650 8.91 20.91 11.86
CA TRP A 650 9.12 21.69 10.64
C TRP A 650 7.85 22.28 10.08
N SER A 651 6.70 21.61 10.23
CA SER A 651 5.41 22.22 9.85
C SER A 651 5.09 23.44 10.71
N LEU A 652 5.40 23.41 12.01
CA LEU A 652 5.24 24.57 12.89
C LEU A 652 6.22 25.70 12.52
N VAL A 653 7.50 25.37 12.31
CA VAL A 653 8.53 26.36 11.93
C VAL A 653 8.21 27.01 10.59
N MET A 654 7.84 26.22 9.57
CA MET A 654 7.46 26.74 8.26
C MET A 654 6.16 27.54 8.32
N GLY A 655 5.17 27.08 9.09
CA GLY A 655 3.90 27.78 9.27
C GLY A 655 4.08 29.16 9.91
N ILE A 656 4.79 29.21 11.04
CA ILE A 656 5.09 30.46 11.76
C ILE A 656 6.03 31.34 10.92
N GLY A 657 7.06 30.75 10.32
CA GLY A 657 8.02 31.45 9.47
C GLY A 657 7.36 32.11 8.26
N ALA A 658 6.43 31.43 7.59
CA ALA A 658 5.65 32.00 6.50
C ALA A 658 4.78 33.17 6.96
N ILE A 659 4.16 33.08 8.15
CA ILE A 659 3.41 34.19 8.74
C ILE A 659 4.33 35.39 9.00
N ILE A 660 5.47 35.18 9.66
CA ILE A 660 6.45 36.25 9.91
C ILE A 660 6.94 36.86 8.60
N PHE A 661 7.26 36.04 7.61
CA PHE A 661 7.69 36.50 6.30
C PHE A 661 6.59 37.34 5.62
N GLY A 662 5.33 36.95 5.75
CA GLY A 662 4.19 37.73 5.30
C GLY A 662 4.16 39.16 5.86
N PHE A 663 4.59 39.37 7.11
CA PHE A 663 4.72 40.72 7.70
C PHE A 663 5.92 41.51 7.17
N ILE A 664 7.03 40.84 6.81
CA ILE A 664 8.27 41.48 6.36
C ILE A 664 8.20 41.90 4.88
N VAL A 665 7.53 41.09 4.04
CA VAL A 665 7.45 41.30 2.58
C VAL A 665 7.01 42.71 2.14
N PRO A 666 5.99 43.35 2.74
CA PRO A 666 5.58 44.71 2.34
C PRO A 666 6.65 45.74 2.65
N MET A 667 7.39 45.57 3.76
CA MET A 667 8.46 46.49 4.17
C MET A 667 9.65 46.42 3.20
N LEU A 668 10.00 45.22 2.74
CA LEU A 668 11.06 45.05 1.73
C LEU A 668 10.65 45.61 0.36
N LEU A 669 9.41 45.33 -0.07
CA LEU A 669 8.91 45.81 -1.36
C LEU A 669 8.69 47.34 -1.40
N GLN A 670 8.49 47.98 -0.24
CA GLN A 670 8.43 49.44 -0.13
C GLN A 670 9.83 50.08 -0.07
N ALA A 671 10.85 49.35 0.40
CA ALA A 671 12.23 49.85 0.45
C ALA A 671 12.90 49.92 -0.93
N ASP A 672 12.50 49.09 -1.89
CA ASP A 672 12.98 49.13 -3.29
C ASP A 672 12.33 50.27 -4.13
N LEU A 673 11.44 51.06 -3.54
CA LEU A 673 10.74 52.20 -4.15
C LEU A 673 11.31 53.57 -3.73
N PHE A 674 12.39 53.59 -2.94
CA PHE A 674 13.08 54.80 -2.48
C PHE A 674 14.53 54.91 -2.98
#